data_AF-A0A1H7YUI7-F1
#
_entry.id   AF-A0A1H7YUI7-F1
#
_cell.length_a   1.000
_cell.length_b   1.000
_cell.length_c   1.000
_cell.angle_alpha   90.00
_cell.angle_beta   90.00
_cell.angle_gamma   90.00
#
_symmetry.space_group_name_H-M   'P 1'
#
loop_
_entity.id
_entity.type
_entity.pdbx_description
1 polymer ?
#
loop_
_entity_poly.entity_id
_entity_poly.type
_entity_poly.pdbx_seq_one_letter_code
_entity_poly.pdbx_strand_id
1 'polypeptide(L)'
;MPPESSIIDMKKTILLQLFMGVACMATAQNICHEDGTVTFQYKNDQAKEVMVDVQFAGRNAMTRDAKTGLWTVTLGPAAPDMYPYCFIVDGVSVMDPENPQYFPNEGFKNSLLEIPASKGKLAHDILDVPHGKLEYIHYYSKSLGATNQAVVYLPPKYQENKDKKYPVFYLISGTTDTEEVYYKVGRVNYILDNLLAESKAEEMIVVLPYGNPYKLLPTPPSLGLGGMPQTMFGKDVFSLDLTDDLMPYVEQHYRTINDADHRAIGGFSRGGNQGLSNGLHNLDKFSYLCSYSSFTSTDIPGVYDHAAETNSKIRLFWLGVGTDDFLYGNARDYMEFLDKKGIRSVKEFTHDKFGHTWMNAKYFLSKTLPLLFKPEVAEQAMKNGQPAPAATGKEQQFTPGVMARLFPKPIISPEYKYDSVVFRMKAPDAKEVLLAAEILPKPKAMERDSDGIWSTEVDEHIYEAFTYYFIVDGTAVADPQNMYLAPSKGFKPSICNNPAATFNFMNMAEMEHGVVSYDLNENKACYQPAGGKPEFIIQLIPGKDDTMESWFKIGGADVMADKFIAAKKLPPFCITTGEAACCKGKKCEKKVYTLKADDYPNWPERRHALESILDSLMLQRAAKGEISLNLPLFQTKYTADPAPLVVGDTLFLFTSHDASPEDIPDVNEKSSAGFFMYDWLLWSTTDMVNWTEHGAVASLKDIPWRSRENGAWAIQTVERNGKYYLYAPLHGHGIAVLKADSPYGPFKDPLGKPLVWDQSNWFDIDPSVYTDDDGQAYLYWGNPHTFYAKLNDDMISLKSEVTKLPHIKHYQEGPWIYGRRQGDRETGSYKYYLAYASTCCPEALGYAMSDSPTGLWEWKNYIMRPTLRDRGNHPGICDFKGHSYVFGQSYDLMHLDTFTHHERRSVSATEITYNEDGTIQEVPYWLDQEPVKQLCWLNPYQRVEAETMAWGYGLKSAKMGIENTGVVADMPTSTGKKNMYIFDINDGEFIKLRGVDFGNGAKKFNITAASTGSCKVTLRLDGQDGPIVGEAVISKTGSVEKYKAFNTKVTNASGVHDLYLCFSNTSGETRLDWWKFGN
;
A
#
# COMPACT_ATOMS: atom_id res chain seq x y z
N MET A 1 27.23 -10.08 -18.13
CA MET A 1 26.50 -11.13 -18.86
C MET A 1 25.38 -11.57 -17.94
N PRO A 2 24.09 -11.52 -18.32
CA PRO A 2 23.03 -11.94 -17.40
C PRO A 2 23.09 -13.47 -17.21
N PRO A 3 22.81 -14.00 -16.00
CA PRO A 3 22.87 -15.44 -15.71
C PRO A 3 21.72 -16.21 -16.38
N GLU A 4 21.94 -17.50 -16.63
CA GLU A 4 21.05 -18.43 -17.33
C GLU A 4 19.66 -18.67 -16.68
N SER A 5 19.35 -18.05 -15.53
CA SER A 5 17.99 -18.03 -14.97
C SER A 5 16.99 -17.26 -15.84
N SER A 6 17.49 -16.35 -16.69
CA SER A 6 16.64 -15.57 -17.60
C SER A 6 15.93 -16.41 -18.66
N ILE A 7 16.39 -17.63 -18.97
CA ILE A 7 15.79 -18.45 -20.03
C ILE A 7 14.54 -19.21 -19.56
N ILE A 8 14.44 -19.51 -18.26
CA ILE A 8 13.25 -20.17 -17.67
C ILE A 8 12.16 -19.13 -17.38
N ASP A 9 12.54 -17.93 -16.92
CA ASP A 9 11.59 -16.82 -16.74
C ASP A 9 11.11 -16.24 -18.07
N MET A 10 11.98 -16.10 -19.07
CA MET A 10 11.56 -15.65 -20.41
C MET A 10 10.60 -16.65 -21.08
N LYS A 11 10.68 -17.95 -20.77
CA LYS A 11 9.68 -18.94 -21.19
C LYS A 11 8.35 -18.81 -20.45
N LYS A 12 8.34 -18.43 -19.17
CA LYS A 12 7.10 -18.08 -18.43
C LYS A 12 6.49 -16.77 -18.95
N THR A 13 7.29 -15.76 -19.25
CA THR A 13 6.85 -14.47 -19.84
C THR A 13 6.29 -14.66 -21.25
N ILE A 14 6.93 -15.49 -22.06
CA ILE A 14 6.42 -15.87 -23.39
C ILE A 14 5.12 -16.67 -23.24
N LEU A 15 4.99 -17.58 -22.24
CA LEU A 15 3.73 -18.27 -21.98
C LEU A 15 2.62 -17.34 -21.48
N LEU A 16 2.93 -16.35 -20.62
CA LEU A 16 1.96 -15.39 -20.10
C LEU A 16 1.46 -14.46 -21.23
N GLN A 17 2.34 -14.01 -22.12
CA GLN A 17 1.96 -13.28 -23.33
C GLN A 17 1.23 -14.17 -24.36
N LEU A 18 1.58 -15.45 -24.48
CA LEU A 18 0.87 -16.41 -25.35
C LEU A 18 -0.49 -16.83 -24.78
N PHE A 19 -0.69 -16.86 -23.46
CA PHE A 19 -1.99 -17.15 -22.83
C PHE A 19 -2.88 -15.90 -22.70
N MET A 20 -2.32 -14.71 -22.47
CA MET A 20 -3.03 -13.44 -22.70
C MET A 20 -3.46 -13.30 -24.17
N GLY A 21 -2.72 -13.92 -25.10
CA GLY A 21 -3.02 -13.97 -26.53
C GLY A 21 -4.06 -15.00 -26.98
N VAL A 22 -4.73 -15.74 -26.08
CA VAL A 22 -5.80 -16.70 -26.46
C VAL A 22 -7.20 -16.05 -26.42
N ALA A 23 -7.35 -14.85 -25.87
CA ALA A 23 -8.55 -14.05 -26.09
C ALA A 23 -8.51 -13.49 -27.52
N CYS A 24 -9.59 -13.63 -28.29
CA CYS A 24 -9.72 -12.90 -29.54
C CYS A 24 -9.75 -11.41 -29.20
N MET A 25 -8.65 -10.69 -29.45
CA MET A 25 -8.68 -9.24 -29.41
C MET A 25 -9.57 -8.78 -30.55
N ALA A 26 -10.82 -8.48 -30.19
CA ALA A 26 -11.74 -7.86 -31.12
C ALA A 26 -11.19 -6.48 -31.48
N THR A 27 -11.37 -6.08 -32.74
CA THR A 27 -11.09 -4.70 -33.16
C THR A 27 -12.38 -3.99 -33.46
N ALA A 28 -12.43 -2.69 -33.22
CA ALA A 28 -13.60 -1.89 -33.51
C ALA A 28 -13.20 -0.55 -34.12
N GLN A 29 -14.11 0.01 -34.91
CA GLN A 29 -13.94 1.33 -35.50
C GLN A 29 -15.30 1.99 -35.65
N ASN A 30 -15.37 3.27 -35.31
CA ASN A 30 -16.55 4.11 -35.56
C ASN A 30 -16.21 5.12 -36.65
N ILE A 31 -17.12 5.26 -37.61
CA ILE A 31 -16.99 6.22 -38.71
C ILE A 31 -18.19 7.17 -38.63
N CYS A 32 -17.94 8.44 -38.31
CA CYS A 32 -18.96 9.48 -38.36
C CYS A 32 -19.00 10.05 -39.78
N HIS A 33 -20.17 10.02 -40.42
CA HIS A 33 -20.39 10.54 -41.78
C HIS A 33 -20.88 11.99 -41.75
N GLU A 34 -20.68 12.71 -42.86
CA GLU A 34 -21.09 14.12 -42.99
C GLU A 34 -22.61 14.33 -42.87
N ASP A 35 -23.41 13.31 -43.17
CA ASP A 35 -24.87 13.33 -43.06
C ASP A 35 -25.38 13.10 -41.62
N GLY A 36 -24.47 12.91 -40.65
CA GLY A 36 -24.79 12.68 -39.25
C GLY A 36 -25.04 11.21 -38.89
N THR A 37 -24.95 10.28 -39.85
CA THR A 37 -24.98 8.85 -39.56
C THR A 37 -23.63 8.35 -39.04
N VAL A 38 -23.64 7.25 -38.28
CA VAL A 38 -22.45 6.63 -37.71
C VAL A 38 -22.43 5.15 -38.08
N THR A 39 -21.35 4.70 -38.72
CA THR A 39 -21.09 3.29 -38.94
C THR A 39 -20.26 2.75 -37.79
N PHE A 40 -20.81 1.76 -37.07
CA PHE A 40 -20.09 0.96 -36.09
C PHE A 40 -19.57 -0.29 -36.77
N GLN A 41 -18.30 -0.60 -36.52
CA GLN A 41 -17.65 -1.80 -37.01
C GLN A 41 -17.05 -2.56 -35.83
N TYR A 42 -17.24 -3.87 -35.80
CA TYR A 42 -16.70 -4.75 -34.76
C TYR A 42 -16.23 -6.05 -35.40
N LYS A 43 -15.02 -6.50 -35.11
CA LYS A 43 -14.49 -7.77 -35.63
C LYS A 43 -14.27 -8.74 -34.49
N ASN A 44 -14.99 -9.85 -34.50
CA ASN A 44 -14.77 -11.00 -33.63
C ASN A 44 -15.17 -12.26 -34.39
N ASP A 45 -14.20 -13.13 -34.66
CA ASP A 45 -14.39 -14.34 -35.46
C ASP A 45 -15.13 -15.46 -34.72
N GLN A 46 -15.21 -15.37 -33.39
CA GLN A 46 -15.90 -16.33 -32.52
C GLN A 46 -17.34 -15.91 -32.18
N ALA A 47 -17.67 -14.62 -32.32
CA ALA A 47 -18.99 -14.09 -32.02
C ALA A 47 -20.06 -14.69 -32.94
N LYS A 48 -21.19 -15.09 -32.35
CA LYS A 48 -22.38 -15.59 -33.06
C LYS A 48 -23.38 -14.48 -33.32
N GLU A 49 -23.46 -13.53 -32.39
CA GLU A 49 -24.31 -12.36 -32.46
C GLU A 49 -23.56 -11.15 -31.93
N VAL A 50 -23.66 -10.03 -32.65
CA VAL A 50 -23.14 -8.74 -32.20
C VAL A 50 -24.24 -7.70 -32.37
N MET A 51 -24.52 -6.96 -31.31
CA MET A 51 -25.32 -5.74 -31.34
C MET A 51 -24.45 -4.55 -30.92
N VAL A 52 -24.88 -3.35 -31.29
CA VAL A 52 -24.40 -2.11 -30.66
C VAL A 52 -25.54 -1.52 -29.84
N ASP A 53 -25.24 -1.09 -28.61
CA ASP A 53 -26.14 -0.30 -27.76
C ASP A 53 -25.56 1.11 -27.65
N VAL A 54 -26.20 2.08 -28.30
CA VAL A 54 -25.76 3.49 -28.30
C VAL A 54 -26.89 4.40 -27.89
N GLN A 55 -26.60 5.39 -27.04
CA GLN A 55 -27.62 6.22 -26.39
C GLN A 55 -28.68 6.82 -27.35
N PHE A 56 -28.32 7.22 -28.57
CA PHE A 56 -29.27 7.85 -29.51
C PHE A 56 -30.14 6.85 -30.31
N ALA A 57 -29.79 5.57 -30.36
CA ALA A 57 -30.49 4.56 -31.18
C ALA A 57 -30.87 3.28 -30.41
N GLY A 58 -30.43 3.13 -29.15
CA GLY A 58 -30.58 1.91 -28.37
C GLY A 58 -29.87 0.71 -29.00
N ARG A 59 -30.38 -0.49 -28.69
CA ARG A 59 -29.82 -1.77 -29.15
C ARG A 59 -30.21 -2.08 -30.57
N ASN A 60 -29.20 -2.29 -31.42
CA ASN A 60 -29.38 -2.64 -32.82
C ASN A 60 -28.45 -3.80 -33.20
N ALA A 61 -29.01 -4.80 -33.88
CA ALA A 61 -28.24 -5.93 -34.40
C ALA A 61 -27.28 -5.48 -35.51
N MET A 62 -26.08 -6.05 -35.52
CA MET A 62 -25.07 -5.83 -36.54
C MET A 62 -25.09 -6.97 -37.57
N THR A 63 -24.69 -6.67 -38.80
CA THR A 63 -24.60 -7.68 -39.87
C THR A 63 -23.17 -8.13 -40.06
N ARG A 64 -22.91 -9.44 -40.00
CA ARG A 64 -21.59 -10.03 -40.26
C ARG A 64 -21.34 -10.20 -41.75
N ASP A 65 -20.24 -9.64 -42.24
CA ASP A 65 -19.73 -9.97 -43.57
C ASP A 65 -19.02 -11.34 -43.53
N ALA A 66 -19.50 -12.28 -44.34
CA ALA A 66 -19.03 -13.66 -44.32
C ALA A 66 -17.59 -13.85 -44.84
N LYS A 67 -17.03 -12.88 -45.58
CA LYS A 67 -15.68 -12.96 -46.16
C LYS A 67 -14.62 -12.38 -45.24
N THR A 68 -14.96 -11.31 -44.53
CA THR A 68 -14.04 -10.52 -43.69
C THR A 68 -14.22 -10.79 -42.20
N GLY A 69 -15.36 -11.34 -41.79
CA GLY A 69 -15.74 -11.53 -40.38
C GLY A 69 -16.14 -10.24 -39.67
N LEU A 70 -16.23 -9.12 -40.39
CA LEU A 70 -16.55 -7.80 -39.84
C LEU A 70 -18.06 -7.66 -39.62
N TRP A 71 -18.46 -7.31 -38.41
CA TRP A 71 -19.82 -6.92 -38.05
C TRP A 71 -19.99 -5.43 -38.30
N THR A 72 -21.07 -5.03 -38.96
CA THR A 72 -21.33 -3.62 -39.29
C THR A 72 -22.79 -3.24 -39.09
N VAL A 73 -23.02 -2.01 -38.66
CA VAL A 73 -24.33 -1.35 -38.70
C VAL A 73 -24.13 0.15 -38.88
N THR A 74 -25.02 0.82 -39.61
CA THR A 74 -25.03 2.28 -39.73
C THR A 74 -26.31 2.81 -39.11
N LEU A 75 -26.17 3.70 -38.13
CA LEU A 75 -27.26 4.25 -37.33
C LEU A 75 -27.27 5.78 -37.42
N GLY A 76 -28.42 6.39 -37.14
CA GLY A 76 -28.60 7.85 -37.19
C GLY A 76 -29.54 8.31 -38.32
N PRO A 77 -29.52 9.60 -38.68
CA PRO A 77 -28.57 10.62 -38.23
C PRO A 77 -28.75 10.99 -36.74
N ALA A 78 -27.65 11.25 -36.05
CA ALA A 78 -27.62 11.74 -34.67
C ALA A 78 -27.12 13.20 -34.62
N ALA A 79 -27.58 13.96 -33.62
CA ALA A 79 -27.09 15.32 -33.42
C ALA A 79 -25.60 15.30 -33.00
N PRO A 80 -24.78 16.28 -33.42
CA PRO A 80 -23.41 16.40 -32.93
C PRO A 80 -23.34 16.54 -31.41
N ASP A 81 -22.72 15.56 -30.75
CA ASP A 81 -22.45 15.51 -29.31
C ASP A 81 -21.60 14.25 -29.00
N MET A 82 -21.41 13.98 -27.71
CA MET A 82 -20.76 12.80 -27.16
C MET A 82 -21.80 11.81 -26.60
N TYR A 83 -21.73 10.55 -27.02
CA TYR A 83 -22.68 9.49 -26.68
C TYR A 83 -21.96 8.27 -26.07
N PRO A 84 -22.44 7.74 -24.92
CA PRO A 84 -21.98 6.44 -24.46
C PRO A 84 -22.52 5.32 -25.37
N TYR A 85 -21.67 4.34 -25.64
CA TYR A 85 -22.04 3.11 -26.35
C TYR A 85 -21.25 1.90 -25.84
N CYS A 86 -21.77 0.71 -26.12
CA CYS A 86 -21.05 -0.55 -26.00
C CYS A 86 -21.47 -1.51 -27.11
N PHE A 87 -20.69 -2.56 -27.31
CA PHE A 87 -21.12 -3.73 -28.08
C PHE A 87 -21.78 -4.74 -27.15
N ILE A 88 -22.74 -5.51 -27.65
CA ILE A 88 -23.27 -6.68 -26.97
C ILE A 88 -22.87 -7.89 -27.80
N VAL A 89 -21.96 -8.70 -27.29
CA VAL A 89 -21.36 -9.84 -27.99
C VAL A 89 -21.82 -11.11 -27.31
N ASP A 90 -22.59 -11.94 -28.01
CA ASP A 90 -23.19 -13.17 -27.46
C ASP A 90 -23.89 -12.93 -26.08
N GLY A 91 -24.60 -11.80 -25.94
CA GLY A 91 -25.35 -11.43 -24.73
C GLY A 91 -24.57 -10.65 -23.66
N VAL A 92 -23.27 -10.42 -23.86
CA VAL A 92 -22.39 -9.73 -22.90
C VAL A 92 -22.08 -8.32 -23.35
N SER A 93 -22.21 -7.32 -22.46
CA SER A 93 -21.81 -5.95 -22.74
C SER A 93 -20.29 -5.81 -22.74
N VAL A 94 -19.72 -5.34 -23.85
CA VAL A 94 -18.28 -5.19 -24.09
C VAL A 94 -18.02 -3.74 -24.53
N MET A 95 -17.07 -3.09 -23.85
CA MET A 95 -16.57 -1.79 -24.33
C MET A 95 -15.95 -1.93 -25.71
N ASP A 96 -15.91 -0.83 -26.46
CA ASP A 96 -15.03 -0.76 -27.62
C ASP A 96 -13.57 -0.85 -27.16
N PRO A 97 -12.83 -1.91 -27.55
CA PRO A 97 -11.46 -2.14 -27.09
C PRO A 97 -10.44 -1.16 -27.68
N GLU A 98 -10.78 -0.48 -28.78
CA GLU A 98 -9.91 0.48 -29.47
C GLU A 98 -10.21 1.93 -29.05
N ASN A 99 -11.31 2.17 -28.34
CA ASN A 99 -11.68 3.51 -27.90
C ASN A 99 -10.95 3.89 -26.59
N PRO A 100 -10.06 4.90 -26.61
CA PRO A 100 -9.33 5.32 -25.42
C PRO A 100 -10.21 6.02 -24.40
N GLN A 101 -11.39 6.52 -24.80
CA GLN A 101 -12.33 7.26 -23.98
C GLN A 101 -13.46 6.35 -23.48
N TYR A 102 -13.74 6.44 -22.19
CA TYR A 102 -14.78 5.66 -21.53
C TYR A 102 -15.56 6.53 -20.57
N PHE A 103 -16.79 6.10 -20.29
CA PHE A 103 -17.67 6.74 -19.32
C PHE A 103 -17.27 6.26 -17.91
N PRO A 104 -16.79 7.14 -17.01
CA PRO A 104 -16.47 6.76 -15.64
C PRO A 104 -17.76 6.44 -14.87
N ASN A 105 -18.02 5.16 -14.60
CA ASN A 105 -19.25 4.74 -13.93
C ASN A 105 -19.01 3.51 -13.06
N GLU A 106 -19.72 3.43 -11.95
CA GLU A 106 -19.62 2.35 -10.99
C GLU A 106 -20.45 1.11 -11.36
N GLY A 107 -21.41 1.21 -12.29
CA GLY A 107 -22.37 0.13 -12.57
C GLY A 107 -22.30 -0.46 -13.98
N PHE A 108 -21.62 0.21 -14.90
CA PHE A 108 -21.38 -0.24 -16.27
C PHE A 108 -20.07 0.31 -16.81
N LYS A 109 -19.63 -0.18 -17.98
CA LYS A 109 -18.45 0.31 -18.69
C LYS A 109 -18.77 0.50 -20.17
N ASN A 110 -18.99 1.75 -20.56
CA ASN A 110 -19.29 2.14 -21.93
C ASN A 110 -18.16 3.00 -22.50
N SER A 111 -17.90 2.85 -23.79
CA SER A 111 -17.01 3.72 -24.55
C SER A 111 -17.72 5.02 -24.94
N LEU A 112 -16.96 6.07 -25.27
CA LEU A 112 -17.52 7.37 -25.64
C LEU A 112 -17.34 7.63 -27.14
N LEU A 113 -18.45 7.76 -27.85
CA LEU A 113 -18.48 8.18 -29.25
C LEU A 113 -18.59 9.70 -29.31
N GLU A 114 -17.71 10.36 -30.04
CA GLU A 114 -17.77 11.81 -30.30
C GLU A 114 -18.19 12.06 -31.74
N ILE A 115 -19.34 12.70 -31.93
CA ILE A 115 -19.86 13.11 -33.24
C ILE A 115 -19.59 14.61 -33.42
N PRO A 116 -18.66 15.01 -34.31
CA PRO A 116 -18.30 16.40 -34.49
C PRO A 116 -19.41 17.21 -35.15
N ALA A 117 -19.44 18.52 -34.88
CA ALA A 117 -20.35 19.42 -35.57
C ALA A 117 -19.92 19.64 -37.03
N SER A 118 -20.86 19.46 -37.97
CA SER A 118 -20.61 19.73 -39.40
C SER A 118 -20.53 21.23 -39.72
N LYS A 119 -21.07 22.09 -38.85
CA LYS A 119 -20.99 23.56 -38.92
C LYS A 119 -20.97 24.18 -37.52
N GLY A 120 -20.12 25.19 -37.33
CA GLY A 120 -19.98 25.88 -36.05
C GLY A 120 -19.12 25.10 -35.05
N LYS A 121 -19.24 25.47 -33.78
CA LYS A 121 -18.54 24.82 -32.66
C LYS A 121 -19.53 24.46 -31.55
N LEU A 122 -19.36 23.29 -30.93
CA LEU A 122 -20.09 22.92 -29.72
C LEU A 122 -19.45 23.62 -28.53
N ALA A 123 -20.22 23.80 -27.45
CA ALA A 123 -19.71 24.45 -26.24
C ALA A 123 -18.53 23.70 -25.61
N HIS A 124 -18.46 22.38 -25.83
CA HIS A 124 -17.49 21.47 -25.25
C HIS A 124 -16.36 21.06 -26.22
N ASP A 125 -16.29 21.67 -27.41
CA ASP A 125 -15.18 21.44 -28.33
C ASP A 125 -13.86 21.86 -27.68
N ILE A 126 -12.81 21.10 -27.96
CA ILE A 126 -11.44 21.45 -27.56
C ILE A 126 -10.93 22.50 -28.55
N LEU A 127 -10.86 23.75 -28.10
CA LEU A 127 -10.38 24.88 -28.91
C LEU A 127 -8.95 25.25 -28.55
N ASP A 128 -8.25 25.90 -29.47
CA ASP A 128 -6.92 26.49 -29.22
C ASP A 128 -7.05 27.76 -28.37
N VAL A 129 -7.29 27.57 -27.07
CA VAL A 129 -7.43 28.62 -26.04
C VAL A 129 -6.61 28.24 -24.81
N PRO A 130 -6.27 29.19 -23.92
CA PRO A 130 -5.64 28.85 -22.66
C PRO A 130 -6.48 27.84 -21.87
N HIS A 131 -5.86 26.73 -21.46
CA HIS A 131 -6.53 25.67 -20.73
C HIS A 131 -6.24 25.70 -19.23
N GLY A 132 -7.27 25.43 -18.44
CA GLY A 132 -7.13 25.24 -17.00
C GLY A 132 -6.41 23.94 -16.64
N LYS A 133 -6.04 23.82 -15.37
CA LYS A 133 -5.32 22.65 -14.83
C LYS A 133 -6.28 21.78 -14.03
N LEU A 134 -6.10 20.45 -14.11
CA LEU A 134 -6.83 19.49 -13.28
C LEU A 134 -5.91 18.93 -12.20
N GLU A 135 -6.41 18.93 -10.98
CA GLU A 135 -5.73 18.40 -9.80
C GLU A 135 -6.62 17.34 -9.14
N TYR A 136 -6.04 16.16 -8.91
CA TYR A 136 -6.66 15.09 -8.16
C TYR A 136 -6.13 15.19 -6.74
N ILE A 137 -7.06 15.26 -5.80
CA ILE A 137 -6.76 15.44 -4.38
C ILE A 137 -7.31 14.28 -3.58
N HIS A 138 -6.55 13.89 -2.57
CA HIS A 138 -7.02 13.07 -1.45
C HIS A 138 -7.14 13.97 -0.21
N TYR A 139 -8.13 13.70 0.63
CA TYR A 139 -8.30 14.39 1.91
C TYR A 139 -8.89 13.43 2.93
N TYR A 140 -8.45 13.54 4.18
CA TYR A 140 -9.05 12.77 5.27
C TYR A 140 -10.37 13.42 5.69
N SER A 141 -11.46 12.66 5.61
CA SER A 141 -12.78 13.11 6.02
C SER A 141 -13.06 12.61 7.43
N LYS A 142 -13.10 13.52 8.41
CA LYS A 142 -13.39 13.19 9.81
C LYS A 142 -14.83 12.72 9.97
N SER A 143 -15.73 13.24 9.14
CA SER A 143 -17.13 12.81 9.10
C SER A 143 -17.28 11.36 8.66
N LEU A 144 -16.39 10.87 7.80
CA LEU A 144 -16.39 9.49 7.30
C LEU A 144 -15.48 8.55 8.10
N GLY A 145 -14.48 9.10 8.79
CA GLY A 145 -13.38 8.32 9.37
C GLY A 145 -12.47 7.67 8.32
N ALA A 146 -12.48 8.20 7.09
CA ALA A 146 -11.79 7.61 5.94
C ALA A 146 -11.26 8.71 4.99
N THR A 147 -10.27 8.36 4.18
CA THR A 147 -9.77 9.23 3.11
C THR A 147 -10.73 9.20 1.91
N ASN A 148 -11.12 10.38 1.45
CA ASN A 148 -11.96 10.59 0.27
C ASN A 148 -11.18 11.36 -0.81
N GLN A 149 -11.77 11.51 -2.00
CA GLN A 149 -11.14 12.14 -3.16
C GLN A 149 -12.04 13.16 -3.85
N ALA A 150 -11.42 14.06 -4.60
CA ALA A 150 -12.11 14.99 -5.50
C ALA A 150 -11.19 15.40 -6.67
N VAL A 151 -11.81 15.93 -7.72
CA VAL A 151 -11.09 16.59 -8.82
C VAL A 151 -11.33 18.10 -8.74
N VAL A 152 -10.26 18.88 -8.80
CA VAL A 152 -10.29 20.34 -8.77
C VAL A 152 -9.81 20.88 -10.11
N TYR A 153 -10.63 21.69 -10.75
CA TYR A 153 -10.25 22.50 -11.90
C TYR A 153 -9.79 23.88 -11.44
N LEU A 154 -8.63 24.30 -11.95
CA LEU A 154 -8.06 25.63 -11.76
C LEU A 154 -8.08 26.40 -13.09
N PRO A 155 -8.50 27.68 -13.10
CA PRO A 155 -8.58 28.45 -14.34
C PRO A 155 -7.19 28.69 -14.95
N PRO A 156 -7.05 28.92 -16.27
CA PRO A 156 -5.76 28.95 -16.98
C PRO A 156 -4.73 29.92 -16.36
N LYS A 157 -5.19 31.06 -15.83
CA LYS A 157 -4.33 32.10 -15.24
C LYS A 157 -4.10 31.94 -13.75
N TYR A 158 -4.53 30.83 -13.14
CA TYR A 158 -4.40 30.62 -11.70
C TYR A 158 -2.98 30.85 -11.22
N GLN A 159 -1.96 30.36 -11.94
CA GLN A 159 -0.56 30.46 -11.51
C GLN A 159 0.11 31.82 -11.77
N GLU A 160 -0.50 32.72 -12.55
CA GLU A 160 0.09 34.00 -12.95
C GLU A 160 0.02 35.05 -11.83
N ASN A 161 -1.13 35.16 -11.16
CA ASN A 161 -1.33 36.11 -10.06
C ASN A 161 -1.51 35.36 -8.73
N LYS A 162 -0.48 35.39 -7.88
CA LYS A 162 -0.46 34.69 -6.59
C LYS A 162 -1.33 35.34 -5.51
N ASP A 163 -1.75 36.59 -5.70
CA ASP A 163 -2.60 37.32 -4.74
C ASP A 163 -4.09 37.21 -5.08
N LYS A 164 -4.43 36.80 -6.32
CA LYS A 164 -5.82 36.65 -6.74
C LYS A 164 -6.47 35.45 -6.05
N LYS A 165 -7.64 35.69 -5.47
CA LYS A 165 -8.57 34.68 -4.94
C LYS A 165 -9.74 34.49 -5.91
N TYR A 166 -10.33 33.30 -5.89
CA TYR A 166 -11.34 32.87 -6.85
C TYR A 166 -12.62 32.41 -6.14
N PRO A 167 -13.81 32.68 -6.71
CA PRO A 167 -15.04 32.02 -6.28
C PRO A 167 -14.98 30.51 -6.59
N VAL A 168 -15.82 29.72 -5.92
CA VAL A 168 -15.79 28.25 -5.98
C VAL A 168 -17.15 27.68 -6.36
N PHE A 169 -17.16 26.78 -7.34
CA PHE A 169 -18.34 26.01 -7.75
C PHE A 169 -18.18 24.52 -7.41
N TYR A 170 -18.99 24.02 -6.47
CA TYR A 170 -19.06 22.61 -6.12
C TYR A 170 -20.10 21.91 -7.01
N LEU A 171 -19.65 20.96 -7.84
CA LEU A 171 -20.44 20.38 -8.92
C LEU A 171 -20.51 18.85 -8.80
N ILE A 172 -21.67 18.35 -8.36
CA ILE A 172 -21.88 16.98 -7.88
C ILE A 172 -22.49 16.08 -8.97
N SER A 173 -21.88 14.92 -9.22
CA SER A 173 -22.27 13.95 -10.26
C SER A 173 -23.47 13.08 -9.88
N GLY A 174 -23.97 12.29 -10.84
CA GLY A 174 -25.17 11.46 -10.68
C GLY A 174 -24.99 10.21 -9.82
N THR A 175 -26.03 9.36 -9.76
CA THR A 175 -26.12 8.23 -8.81
C THR A 175 -24.97 7.22 -8.90
N THR A 176 -24.51 6.90 -10.10
CA THR A 176 -23.47 5.89 -10.34
C THR A 176 -22.19 6.47 -10.95
N ASP A 177 -22.12 7.80 -11.03
CA ASP A 177 -21.01 8.53 -11.63
C ASP A 177 -19.88 8.71 -10.60
N THR A 178 -18.64 8.81 -11.07
CA THR A 178 -17.49 9.19 -10.25
C THR A 178 -17.28 10.72 -10.27
N GLU A 179 -16.33 11.22 -9.50
CA GLU A 179 -15.89 12.62 -9.52
C GLU A 179 -15.35 13.07 -10.88
N GLU A 180 -14.90 12.14 -11.72
CA GLU A 180 -14.28 12.44 -13.02
C GLU A 180 -15.31 12.74 -14.12
N VAL A 181 -16.58 12.38 -13.94
CA VAL A 181 -17.56 12.38 -15.06
C VAL A 181 -17.83 13.78 -15.60
N TYR A 182 -17.89 14.80 -14.74
CA TYR A 182 -18.06 16.19 -15.20
C TYR A 182 -16.89 16.70 -16.03
N TYR A 183 -15.69 16.15 -15.81
CA TYR A 183 -14.52 16.42 -16.61
C TYR A 183 -14.51 15.57 -17.89
N LYS A 184 -14.57 14.24 -17.77
CA LYS A 184 -14.39 13.31 -18.89
C LYS A 184 -15.57 13.29 -19.87
N VAL A 185 -16.80 13.39 -19.38
CA VAL A 185 -18.05 13.35 -20.18
C VAL A 185 -18.72 14.72 -20.24
N GLY A 186 -18.80 15.41 -19.09
CA GLY A 186 -19.39 16.75 -18.98
C GLY A 186 -18.54 17.87 -19.57
N ARG A 187 -17.25 17.61 -19.82
CA ARG A 187 -16.29 18.57 -20.42
C ARG A 187 -16.31 19.95 -19.77
N VAL A 188 -16.57 20.03 -18.46
CA VAL A 188 -16.74 21.32 -17.75
C VAL A 188 -15.50 22.21 -17.89
N ASN A 189 -14.31 21.62 -17.90
CA ASN A 189 -13.04 22.30 -18.11
C ASN A 189 -13.00 23.03 -19.46
N TYR A 190 -13.37 22.36 -20.56
CA TYR A 190 -13.35 22.96 -21.90
C TYR A 190 -14.48 23.97 -22.10
N ILE A 191 -15.67 23.68 -21.59
CA ILE A 191 -16.79 24.65 -21.63
C ILE A 191 -16.38 25.95 -20.91
N LEU A 192 -15.77 25.84 -19.73
CA LEU A 192 -15.34 27.00 -18.97
C LEU A 192 -14.14 27.72 -19.64
N ASP A 193 -13.12 27.00 -20.11
CA ASP A 193 -11.99 27.58 -20.86
C ASP A 193 -12.48 28.39 -22.07
N ASN A 194 -13.40 27.82 -22.86
CA ASN A 194 -13.98 28.47 -24.03
C ASN A 194 -14.75 29.75 -23.63
N LEU A 195 -15.55 29.70 -22.55
CA LEU A 195 -16.28 30.86 -22.06
C LEU A 195 -15.35 31.94 -21.47
N LEU A 196 -14.25 31.55 -20.83
CA LEU A 196 -13.24 32.47 -20.32
C LEU A 196 -12.50 33.18 -21.47
N ALA A 197 -12.12 32.43 -22.51
CA ALA A 197 -11.52 33.01 -23.72
C ALA A 197 -12.47 33.99 -24.42
N GLU A 198 -13.78 33.75 -24.36
CA GLU A 198 -14.82 34.65 -24.86
C GLU A 198 -15.22 35.77 -23.88
N SER A 199 -14.61 35.84 -22.69
CA SER A 199 -14.95 36.78 -21.60
C SER A 199 -16.43 36.70 -21.14
N LYS A 200 -17.06 35.53 -21.29
CA LYS A 200 -18.47 35.29 -20.94
C LYS A 200 -18.66 34.74 -19.54
N ALA A 201 -17.70 34.05 -18.96
CA ALA A 201 -17.72 33.56 -17.58
C ALA A 201 -16.73 34.32 -16.69
N GLU A 202 -16.92 34.27 -15.36
CA GLU A 202 -15.89 34.68 -14.40
C GLU A 202 -14.86 33.57 -14.19
N GLU A 203 -13.61 33.95 -13.89
CA GLU A 203 -12.60 32.97 -13.48
C GLU A 203 -13.00 32.37 -12.12
N MET A 204 -13.13 31.04 -12.05
CA MET A 204 -13.58 30.33 -10.87
C MET A 204 -12.82 29.00 -10.71
N ILE A 205 -12.79 28.50 -9.48
CA ILE A 205 -12.39 27.12 -9.18
C ILE A 205 -13.63 26.23 -9.26
N VAL A 206 -13.52 25.06 -9.88
CA VAL A 206 -14.61 24.07 -9.90
C VAL A 206 -14.14 22.82 -9.15
N VAL A 207 -14.89 22.44 -8.12
CA VAL A 207 -14.62 21.25 -7.30
C VAL A 207 -15.64 20.17 -7.68
N LEU A 208 -15.13 19.01 -8.09
CA LEU A 208 -15.91 17.84 -8.46
C LEU A 208 -15.76 16.81 -7.34
N PRO A 209 -16.66 16.79 -6.34
CA PRO A 209 -16.63 15.80 -5.27
C PRO A 209 -17.08 14.42 -5.76
N TYR A 210 -16.58 13.37 -5.12
CA TYR A 210 -17.15 12.04 -5.25
C TYR A 210 -18.50 11.97 -4.50
N GLY A 211 -19.60 11.83 -5.23
CA GLY A 211 -20.97 11.92 -4.67
C GLY A 211 -21.47 10.69 -3.89
N ASN A 212 -20.62 9.66 -3.74
CA ASN A 212 -20.94 8.33 -3.20
C ASN A 212 -20.03 7.88 -2.04
N PRO A 213 -19.73 8.73 -1.04
CA PRO A 213 -18.68 8.45 -0.04
C PRO A 213 -18.89 7.15 0.76
N TYR A 214 -20.14 6.64 0.86
CA TYR A 214 -20.43 5.36 1.52
C TYR A 214 -19.71 4.15 0.89
N LYS A 215 -19.32 4.23 -0.39
CA LYS A 215 -18.56 3.17 -1.07
C LYS A 215 -17.10 3.07 -0.61
N LEU A 216 -16.62 4.09 0.10
CA LEU A 216 -15.24 4.16 0.61
C LEU A 216 -15.14 3.75 2.09
N LEU A 217 -16.27 3.42 2.75
CA LEU A 217 -16.27 3.08 4.18
C LEU A 217 -15.72 1.65 4.42
N PRO A 218 -14.83 1.44 5.42
CA PRO A 218 -14.06 0.19 5.60
C PRO A 218 -14.85 -1.12 5.75
N THR A 219 -16.12 -1.14 6.17
CA THR A 219 -17.03 -2.31 6.06
C THR A 219 -18.45 -1.89 6.49
N PRO A 220 -19.52 -2.37 5.84
CA PRO A 220 -20.77 -2.62 6.55
C PRO A 220 -20.90 -4.12 6.86
N PRO A 221 -20.84 -4.55 8.13
CA PRO A 221 -21.36 -5.86 8.50
C PRO A 221 -22.86 -5.88 8.18
N SER A 222 -23.26 -6.81 7.31
CA SER A 222 -24.61 -7.40 7.23
C SER A 222 -25.79 -6.50 7.62
N LEU A 223 -26.13 -5.53 6.78
CA LEU A 223 -27.49 -5.01 6.74
C LEU A 223 -27.95 -5.15 5.29
N GLY A 224 -28.69 -6.23 5.00
CA GLY A 224 -29.23 -6.57 3.68
C GLY A 224 -30.25 -5.58 3.11
N LEU A 225 -30.05 -4.27 3.31
CA LEU A 225 -30.84 -3.18 2.78
C LEU A 225 -30.18 -2.71 1.48
N GLY A 226 -30.63 -3.30 0.38
CA GLY A 226 -30.26 -2.83 -0.96
C GLY A 226 -30.70 -1.38 -1.14
N GLY A 227 -29.73 -0.51 -1.47
CA GLY A 227 -29.96 0.85 -1.95
C GLY A 227 -30.19 1.88 -0.84
N MET A 228 -29.32 2.89 -0.82
CA MET A 228 -29.35 4.14 -0.04
C MET A 228 -29.00 4.04 1.47
N PRO A 229 -27.70 4.04 1.82
CA PRO A 229 -27.20 4.10 3.21
C PRO A 229 -27.29 5.49 3.87
N GLN A 230 -28.07 6.43 3.35
CA GLN A 230 -28.09 7.83 3.83
C GLN A 230 -28.64 8.01 5.25
N THR A 231 -29.20 6.96 5.86
CA THR A 231 -29.84 7.02 7.19
C THR A 231 -29.03 6.34 8.31
N MET A 232 -27.89 5.70 8.00
CA MET A 232 -27.10 4.93 9.00
C MET A 232 -26.59 5.79 10.16
N PHE A 233 -26.45 7.10 9.99
CA PHE A 233 -25.96 8.05 11.01
C PHE A 233 -26.99 9.11 11.43
N GLY A 234 -28.26 8.95 11.03
CA GLY A 234 -29.32 9.93 11.32
C GLY A 234 -29.20 11.28 10.59
N LYS A 235 -28.24 11.42 9.66
CA LYS A 235 -27.99 12.60 8.79
C LYS A 235 -27.41 12.16 7.44
N ASP A 236 -27.53 13.00 6.41
CA ASP A 236 -26.93 12.75 5.09
C ASP A 236 -25.40 12.86 5.14
N VAL A 237 -24.74 11.71 5.00
CA VAL A 237 -23.28 11.54 5.14
C VAL A 237 -22.48 12.37 4.13
N PHE A 238 -22.97 12.48 2.89
CA PHE A 238 -22.32 13.31 1.88
C PHE A 238 -22.34 14.80 2.25
N SER A 239 -23.45 15.27 2.85
CA SER A 239 -23.57 16.65 3.29
C SER A 239 -22.56 17.00 4.38
N LEU A 240 -22.31 16.08 5.33
CA LEU A 240 -21.28 16.25 6.36
C LEU A 240 -19.88 16.31 5.74
N ASP A 241 -19.52 15.32 4.94
CA ASP A 241 -18.25 15.27 4.22
C ASP A 241 -17.99 16.54 3.39
N LEU A 242 -18.99 16.99 2.62
CA LEU A 242 -18.87 18.20 1.81
C LEU A 242 -18.62 19.44 2.67
N THR A 243 -19.46 19.66 3.70
CA THR A 243 -19.51 20.94 4.41
C THR A 243 -18.53 21.07 5.56
N ASP A 244 -18.17 19.95 6.20
CA ASP A 244 -17.32 19.91 7.39
C ASP A 244 -15.88 19.46 7.07
N ASP A 245 -15.64 18.79 5.93
CA ASP A 245 -14.30 18.28 5.58
C ASP A 245 -13.79 18.83 4.22
N LEU A 246 -14.47 18.56 3.10
CA LEU A 246 -14.00 18.94 1.76
C LEU A 246 -13.95 20.46 1.55
N MET A 247 -14.99 21.19 1.95
CA MET A 247 -15.01 22.66 1.84
C MET A 247 -13.84 23.29 2.61
N PRO A 248 -13.64 23.01 3.91
CA PRO A 248 -12.46 23.47 4.65
C PRO A 248 -11.13 23.09 4.00
N TYR A 249 -10.99 21.85 3.49
CA TYR A 249 -9.80 21.44 2.76
C TYR A 249 -9.54 22.35 1.55
N VAL A 250 -10.55 22.58 0.71
CA VAL A 250 -10.44 23.45 -0.46
C VAL A 250 -10.05 24.88 -0.06
N GLU A 251 -10.60 25.38 1.05
CA GLU A 251 -10.31 26.71 1.57
C GLU A 251 -8.88 26.88 2.09
N GLN A 252 -8.32 25.82 2.68
CA GLN A 252 -6.96 25.81 3.20
C GLN A 252 -5.92 25.65 2.08
N HIS A 253 -6.22 24.86 1.05
CA HIS A 253 -5.25 24.46 0.03
C HIS A 253 -5.32 25.28 -1.27
N TYR A 254 -6.41 26.02 -1.50
CA TYR A 254 -6.61 26.82 -2.70
C TYR A 254 -6.91 28.30 -2.42
N ARG A 255 -6.63 29.18 -3.40
CA ARG A 255 -6.90 30.63 -3.28
C ARG A 255 -8.37 30.92 -3.51
N THR A 256 -9.16 30.81 -2.46
CA THR A 256 -10.63 30.87 -2.49
C THR A 256 -11.19 32.11 -1.80
N ILE A 257 -12.39 32.53 -2.21
CA ILE A 257 -13.23 33.53 -1.53
C ILE A 257 -14.35 32.78 -0.81
N ASN A 258 -14.43 32.92 0.52
CA ASN A 258 -15.07 31.94 1.41
C ASN A 258 -16.39 32.45 2.01
N ASP A 259 -17.18 33.17 1.23
CA ASP A 259 -18.51 33.66 1.60
C ASP A 259 -19.59 33.13 0.65
N ALA A 260 -20.87 33.27 1.04
CA ALA A 260 -21.99 32.78 0.24
C ALA A 260 -22.06 33.40 -1.17
N ASP A 261 -21.70 34.68 -1.32
CA ASP A 261 -21.75 35.42 -2.59
C ASP A 261 -20.65 34.96 -3.58
N HIS A 262 -19.70 34.12 -3.14
CA HIS A 262 -18.63 33.55 -3.95
C HIS A 262 -18.60 32.01 -3.93
N ARG A 263 -19.65 31.37 -3.41
CA ARG A 263 -19.82 29.91 -3.48
C ARG A 263 -21.09 29.54 -4.25
N ALA A 264 -20.90 28.63 -5.20
CA ALA A 264 -21.94 27.98 -5.96
C ALA A 264 -21.99 26.49 -5.65
N ILE A 265 -23.17 25.90 -5.69
CA ILE A 265 -23.38 24.46 -5.61
C ILE A 265 -24.39 24.00 -6.64
N GLY A 266 -24.12 22.86 -7.26
CA GLY A 266 -25.08 22.25 -8.17
C GLY A 266 -24.70 20.84 -8.57
N GLY A 267 -25.51 20.24 -9.43
CA GLY A 267 -25.26 18.87 -9.86
C GLY A 267 -26.31 18.31 -10.79
N PHE A 268 -26.05 17.07 -11.23
CA PHE A 268 -26.90 16.34 -12.18
C PHE A 268 -27.60 15.17 -11.49
N SER A 269 -28.89 14.98 -11.77
CA SER A 269 -29.67 13.85 -11.24
C SER A 269 -29.64 13.83 -9.70
N ARG A 270 -29.20 12.73 -9.07
CA ARG A 270 -28.98 12.68 -7.61
C ARG A 270 -28.02 13.77 -7.13
N GLY A 271 -26.96 14.09 -7.86
CA GLY A 271 -26.07 15.21 -7.53
C GLY A 271 -26.77 16.56 -7.56
N GLY A 272 -27.78 16.73 -8.43
CA GLY A 272 -28.64 17.92 -8.44
C GLY A 272 -29.54 17.99 -7.21
N ASN A 273 -30.06 16.84 -6.76
CA ASN A 273 -30.81 16.76 -5.50
C ASN A 273 -29.92 17.06 -4.30
N GLN A 274 -28.73 16.45 -4.23
CA GLN A 274 -27.72 16.68 -3.19
C GLN A 274 -27.29 18.15 -3.18
N GLY A 275 -27.04 18.75 -4.34
CA GLY A 275 -26.66 20.15 -4.47
C GLY A 275 -27.76 21.11 -4.01
N LEU A 276 -29.02 20.88 -4.42
CA LEU A 276 -30.15 21.68 -3.95
C LEU A 276 -30.39 21.52 -2.45
N SER A 277 -30.36 20.29 -1.94
CA SER A 277 -30.54 20.01 -0.52
C SER A 277 -29.47 20.74 0.31
N ASN A 278 -28.19 20.58 -0.04
CA ASN A 278 -27.09 21.22 0.66
C ASN A 278 -27.15 22.75 0.55
N GLY A 279 -27.42 23.28 -0.63
CA GLY A 279 -27.51 24.72 -0.85
C GLY A 279 -28.63 25.38 -0.05
N LEU A 280 -29.84 24.81 -0.06
CA LEU A 280 -31.00 25.39 0.63
C LEU A 280 -30.91 25.26 2.16
N HIS A 281 -30.28 24.20 2.69
CA HIS A 281 -30.02 24.07 4.13
C HIS A 281 -28.86 24.96 4.62
N ASN A 282 -28.02 25.48 3.71
CA ASN A 282 -26.82 26.25 4.05
C ASN A 282 -26.74 27.56 3.23
N LEU A 283 -27.81 28.37 3.24
CA LEU A 283 -27.86 29.67 2.53
C LEU A 283 -26.89 30.73 3.09
N ASP A 284 -26.29 30.47 4.24
CA ASP A 284 -25.16 31.23 4.80
C ASP A 284 -23.82 30.85 4.14
N LYS A 285 -23.75 29.67 3.51
CA LYS A 285 -22.56 29.17 2.81
C LYS A 285 -22.65 29.30 1.29
N PHE A 286 -23.86 29.25 0.70
CA PHE A 286 -24.09 29.27 -0.76
C PHE A 286 -25.16 30.26 -1.16
N SER A 287 -24.94 30.99 -2.26
CA SER A 287 -25.95 31.88 -2.86
C SER A 287 -26.27 31.57 -4.32
N TYR A 288 -25.50 30.71 -4.98
CA TYR A 288 -25.73 30.26 -6.36
C TYR A 288 -26.07 28.76 -6.35
N LEU A 289 -27.31 28.43 -6.69
CA LEU A 289 -27.86 27.08 -6.65
C LEU A 289 -28.23 26.63 -8.07
N CYS A 290 -27.66 25.51 -8.53
CA CYS A 290 -27.92 24.98 -9.86
C CYS A 290 -28.40 23.51 -9.79
N SER A 291 -29.49 23.18 -10.48
CA SER A 291 -30.02 21.82 -10.56
C SER A 291 -30.19 21.39 -12.01
N TYR A 292 -29.54 20.28 -12.36
CA TYR A 292 -29.58 19.68 -13.69
C TYR A 292 -30.36 18.37 -13.64
N SER A 293 -31.53 18.33 -14.25
CA SER A 293 -32.44 17.18 -14.26
C SER A 293 -32.71 16.62 -12.86
N SER A 294 -33.19 17.46 -11.94
CA SER A 294 -33.46 17.03 -10.56
C SER A 294 -34.45 17.93 -9.82
N PHE A 295 -34.81 17.50 -8.61
CA PHE A 295 -35.66 18.20 -7.64
C PHE A 295 -35.21 17.89 -6.22
N THR A 296 -35.77 18.57 -5.22
CA THR A 296 -35.53 18.27 -3.80
C THR A 296 -36.81 18.35 -2.96
N SER A 297 -36.70 18.16 -1.65
CA SER A 297 -37.81 18.24 -0.70
C SER A 297 -38.51 19.59 -0.78
N THR A 298 -39.84 19.58 -0.79
CA THR A 298 -40.69 20.78 -0.61
C THR A 298 -40.89 21.14 0.87
N ASP A 299 -40.27 20.38 1.77
CA ASP A 299 -40.26 20.61 3.21
C ASP A 299 -38.81 20.80 3.66
N ILE A 300 -38.36 22.06 3.66
CA ILE A 300 -37.06 22.51 4.20
C ILE A 300 -37.37 23.65 5.17
N PRO A 301 -37.21 23.44 6.50
CA PRO A 301 -37.57 24.42 7.51
C PRO A 301 -36.90 25.79 7.29
N GLY A 302 -37.68 26.86 7.39
CA GLY A 302 -37.18 28.25 7.28
C GLY A 302 -36.91 28.74 5.86
N VAL A 303 -36.98 27.87 4.83
CA VAL A 303 -36.67 28.24 3.44
C VAL A 303 -37.92 28.68 2.68
N TYR A 304 -38.94 27.83 2.62
CA TYR A 304 -40.11 28.07 1.74
C TYR A 304 -41.22 28.88 2.40
N ASP A 305 -41.26 28.94 3.73
CA ASP A 305 -42.18 29.76 4.52
C ASP A 305 -41.74 31.22 4.65
N HIS A 306 -40.45 31.51 4.40
CA HIS A 306 -39.85 32.84 4.48
C HIS A 306 -39.30 33.31 3.12
N ALA A 307 -40.14 33.29 2.08
CA ALA A 307 -39.69 33.52 0.70
C ALA A 307 -38.92 34.82 0.45
N ALA A 308 -39.29 35.93 1.12
CA ALA A 308 -38.58 37.20 0.99
C ALA A 308 -37.14 37.11 1.54
N GLU A 309 -36.94 36.44 2.67
CA GLU A 309 -35.63 36.22 3.27
C GLU A 309 -34.79 35.29 2.38
N THR A 310 -35.36 34.16 1.95
CA THR A 310 -34.70 33.23 1.03
C THR A 310 -34.26 33.90 -0.27
N ASN A 311 -35.16 34.69 -0.89
CA ASN A 311 -34.84 35.45 -2.10
C ASN A 311 -33.74 36.50 -1.91
N SER A 312 -33.53 36.99 -0.67
CA SER A 312 -32.48 37.96 -0.36
C SER A 312 -31.10 37.32 -0.20
N LYS A 313 -31.04 36.02 0.11
CA LYS A 313 -29.81 35.24 0.29
C LYS A 313 -29.35 34.55 -0.99
N ILE A 314 -30.20 34.45 -2.00
CA ILE A 314 -29.92 33.76 -3.26
C ILE A 314 -29.58 34.77 -4.37
N ARG A 315 -28.40 34.61 -4.97
CA ARG A 315 -27.93 35.34 -6.16
C ARG A 315 -28.31 34.65 -7.46
N LEU A 316 -28.44 33.32 -7.46
CA LEU A 316 -28.94 32.54 -8.58
C LEU A 316 -29.65 31.28 -8.07
N PHE A 317 -30.87 31.04 -8.53
CA PHE A 317 -31.51 29.73 -8.43
C PHE A 317 -31.85 29.25 -9.85
N TRP A 318 -31.08 28.29 -10.37
CA TRP A 318 -31.22 27.80 -11.74
C TRP A 318 -31.66 26.33 -11.74
N LEU A 319 -32.74 26.03 -12.46
CA LEU A 319 -33.34 24.70 -12.52
C LEU A 319 -33.56 24.30 -13.99
N GLY A 320 -33.02 23.17 -14.42
CA GLY A 320 -33.18 22.68 -15.79
C GLY A 320 -33.60 21.22 -15.83
N VAL A 321 -34.48 20.85 -16.76
CA VAL A 321 -34.87 19.44 -16.97
C VAL A 321 -35.34 19.23 -18.41
N GLY A 322 -35.01 18.09 -19.01
CA GLY A 322 -35.55 17.72 -20.31
C GLY A 322 -37.00 17.25 -20.21
N THR A 323 -37.85 17.54 -21.19
CA THR A 323 -39.26 17.11 -21.16
C THR A 323 -39.46 15.60 -21.33
N ASP A 324 -38.46 14.93 -21.91
CA ASP A 324 -38.42 13.46 -22.05
C ASP A 324 -37.69 12.77 -20.87
N ASP A 325 -37.26 13.55 -19.87
CA ASP A 325 -36.60 13.03 -18.67
C ASP A 325 -37.62 12.33 -17.76
N PHE A 326 -37.27 11.18 -17.20
CA PHE A 326 -38.14 10.46 -16.27
C PHE A 326 -38.35 11.23 -14.95
N LEU A 327 -37.54 12.26 -14.66
CA LEU A 327 -37.69 13.18 -13.54
C LEU A 327 -38.49 14.45 -13.89
N TYR A 328 -38.91 14.63 -15.15
CA TYR A 328 -39.58 15.85 -15.62
C TYR A 328 -40.79 16.22 -14.77
N GLY A 329 -41.69 15.27 -14.48
CA GLY A 329 -42.90 15.52 -13.69
C GLY A 329 -42.58 16.12 -12.33
N ASN A 330 -41.69 15.47 -11.57
CA ASN A 330 -41.29 15.92 -10.22
C ASN A 330 -40.49 17.23 -10.25
N ALA A 331 -39.58 17.40 -11.21
CA ALA A 331 -38.81 18.63 -11.36
C ALA A 331 -39.72 19.82 -11.68
N ARG A 332 -40.67 19.65 -12.61
CA ARG A 332 -41.69 20.65 -12.91
C ARG A 332 -42.57 20.94 -11.70
N ASP A 333 -43.06 19.93 -10.99
CA ASP A 333 -43.89 20.11 -9.78
C ASP A 333 -43.16 20.91 -8.70
N TYR A 334 -41.87 20.64 -8.51
CA TYR A 334 -41.02 21.40 -7.60
C TYR A 334 -40.85 22.85 -8.08
N MET A 335 -40.60 23.08 -9.36
CA MET A 335 -40.51 24.42 -9.95
C MET A 335 -41.84 25.22 -9.81
N GLU A 336 -42.99 24.57 -10.01
CA GLU A 336 -44.30 25.17 -9.82
C GLU A 336 -44.57 25.47 -8.34
N PHE A 337 -44.11 24.60 -7.44
CA PHE A 337 -44.15 24.85 -5.99
C PHE A 337 -43.36 26.10 -5.62
N LEU A 338 -42.15 26.29 -6.17
CA LEU A 338 -41.36 27.51 -5.95
C LEU A 338 -42.09 28.77 -6.43
N ASP A 339 -42.73 28.71 -7.61
CA ASP A 339 -43.55 29.81 -8.12
C ASP A 339 -44.69 30.16 -7.16
N LYS A 340 -45.40 29.16 -6.64
CA LYS A 340 -46.49 29.35 -5.66
C LYS A 340 -46.01 29.93 -4.33
N LYS A 341 -44.76 29.64 -3.93
CA LYS A 341 -44.12 30.20 -2.74
C LYS A 341 -43.50 31.57 -2.98
N GLY A 342 -43.45 32.05 -4.23
CA GLY A 342 -42.80 33.31 -4.58
C GLY A 342 -41.27 33.26 -4.50
N ILE A 343 -40.67 32.08 -4.63
CA ILE A 343 -39.21 31.90 -4.69
C ILE A 343 -38.75 32.09 -6.14
N ARG A 344 -37.83 33.03 -6.36
CA ARG A 344 -37.37 33.42 -7.69
C ARG A 344 -36.39 32.39 -8.24
N SER A 345 -36.56 32.01 -9.50
CA SER A 345 -35.70 31.03 -10.16
C SER A 345 -35.71 31.16 -11.68
N VAL A 346 -34.60 30.78 -12.31
CA VAL A 346 -34.50 30.49 -13.74
C VAL A 346 -34.93 29.04 -13.97
N LYS A 347 -35.80 28.83 -14.96
CA LYS A 347 -36.29 27.50 -15.36
C LYS A 347 -35.99 27.27 -16.84
N GLU A 348 -35.34 26.15 -17.15
CA GLU A 348 -34.96 25.77 -18.51
C GLU A 348 -35.52 24.39 -18.84
N PHE A 349 -36.18 24.28 -20.00
CA PHE A 349 -36.73 23.02 -20.49
C PHE A 349 -36.15 22.69 -21.87
N THR A 350 -35.66 21.46 -22.06
CA THR A 350 -35.18 21.00 -23.37
C THR A 350 -36.15 19.97 -23.95
N HIS A 351 -36.40 20.07 -25.26
CA HIS A 351 -37.42 19.28 -25.95
C HIS A 351 -36.82 18.26 -26.95
N ASP A 352 -35.50 18.29 -27.17
CA ASP A 352 -34.81 17.63 -28.29
C ASP A 352 -33.43 17.05 -27.91
N LYS A 353 -33.14 16.89 -26.61
CA LYS A 353 -31.81 16.49 -26.09
C LYS A 353 -31.81 15.17 -25.30
N PHE A 354 -32.68 14.25 -25.68
CA PHE A 354 -32.75 12.87 -25.17
C PHE A 354 -33.05 12.68 -23.66
N GLY A 355 -33.75 13.61 -22.99
CA GLY A 355 -34.20 13.40 -21.60
C GLY A 355 -33.05 13.38 -20.58
N HIS A 356 -32.86 12.29 -19.85
CA HIS A 356 -31.91 12.20 -18.71
C HIS A 356 -30.46 11.89 -19.15
N THR A 357 -29.82 12.82 -19.87
CA THR A 357 -28.51 12.58 -20.50
C THR A 357 -27.46 13.64 -20.16
N TRP A 358 -26.20 13.26 -20.34
CA TRP A 358 -25.07 14.18 -20.23
C TRP A 358 -25.04 15.26 -21.34
N MET A 359 -25.80 15.10 -22.43
CA MET A 359 -26.01 16.18 -23.41
C MET A 359 -26.76 17.35 -22.76
N ASN A 360 -27.82 17.03 -21.99
CA ASN A 360 -28.55 18.00 -21.20
C ASN A 360 -27.68 18.60 -20.09
N ALA A 361 -26.90 17.80 -19.37
CA ALA A 361 -25.98 18.32 -18.36
C ALA A 361 -24.96 19.32 -18.95
N LYS A 362 -24.32 19.00 -20.09
CA LYS A 362 -23.42 19.92 -20.81
C LYS A 362 -24.11 21.20 -21.27
N TYR A 363 -25.33 21.06 -21.79
CA TYR A 363 -26.13 22.23 -22.19
C TYR A 363 -26.43 23.13 -20.99
N PHE A 364 -26.91 22.56 -19.88
CA PHE A 364 -27.23 23.31 -18.67
C PHE A 364 -25.98 23.99 -18.07
N LEU A 365 -24.82 23.32 -18.09
CA LEU A 365 -23.54 23.94 -17.74
C LEU A 365 -23.22 25.16 -18.63
N SER A 366 -23.39 25.04 -19.95
CA SER A 366 -23.15 26.14 -20.88
C SER A 366 -24.07 27.35 -20.65
N LYS A 367 -25.22 27.15 -20.00
CA LYS A 367 -26.18 28.21 -19.63
C LYS A 367 -25.94 28.81 -18.25
N THR A 368 -25.42 28.04 -17.31
CA THR A 368 -25.21 28.46 -15.92
C THR A 368 -23.85 29.11 -15.70
N LEU A 369 -22.77 28.59 -16.29
CA LEU A 369 -21.42 29.15 -16.11
C LEU A 369 -21.32 30.65 -16.45
N PRO A 370 -22.00 31.19 -17.48
CA PRO A 370 -22.02 32.64 -17.73
C PRO A 370 -22.77 33.49 -16.69
N LEU A 371 -23.57 32.87 -15.81
CA LEU A 371 -24.37 33.54 -14.78
C LEU A 371 -23.70 33.50 -13.40
N LEU A 372 -22.87 32.48 -13.14
CA LEU A 372 -22.21 32.32 -11.84
C LEU A 372 -21.30 33.50 -11.55
N PHE A 373 -21.39 34.01 -10.31
CA PHE A 373 -20.59 35.12 -9.79
C PHE A 373 -20.73 36.45 -10.56
N LYS A 374 -21.80 36.60 -11.35
CA LYS A 374 -22.21 37.85 -12.02
C LYS A 374 -23.59 38.29 -11.52
N PRO A 375 -23.66 38.96 -10.35
CA PRO A 375 -24.93 39.15 -9.64
C PRO A 375 -25.98 39.91 -10.44
N GLU A 376 -25.61 40.93 -11.22
CA GLU A 376 -26.57 41.68 -12.04
C GLU A 376 -27.14 40.83 -13.19
N VAL A 377 -26.28 40.01 -13.82
CA VAL A 377 -26.67 39.14 -14.93
C VAL A 377 -27.56 38.00 -14.43
N ALA A 378 -27.18 37.39 -13.30
CA ALA A 378 -27.96 36.34 -12.65
C ALA A 378 -29.34 36.85 -12.18
N GLU A 379 -29.38 38.02 -11.54
CA GLU A 379 -30.62 38.67 -11.11
C GLU A 379 -31.53 38.98 -12.30
N GLN A 380 -30.97 39.49 -13.40
CA GLN A 380 -31.74 39.73 -14.62
C GLN A 380 -32.27 38.42 -15.23
N ALA A 381 -31.48 37.35 -15.21
CA ALA A 381 -31.92 36.03 -15.68
C ALA A 381 -33.09 35.50 -14.84
N MET A 382 -33.04 35.61 -13.51
CA MET A 382 -34.13 35.21 -12.62
C MET A 382 -35.40 36.05 -12.84
N LYS A 383 -35.27 37.36 -13.08
CA LYS A 383 -36.40 38.24 -13.42
C LYS A 383 -37.07 37.86 -14.75
N ASN A 384 -36.28 37.41 -15.72
CA ASN A 384 -36.75 36.98 -17.03
C ASN A 384 -37.24 35.52 -17.04
N GLY A 385 -37.08 34.80 -15.91
CA GLY A 385 -37.48 33.41 -15.77
C GLY A 385 -38.96 33.23 -16.06
N GLN A 386 -39.28 32.23 -16.88
CA GLN A 386 -40.68 31.88 -17.14
C GLN A 386 -41.23 31.05 -15.97
N PRO A 387 -42.56 31.13 -15.70
CA PRO A 387 -43.20 30.24 -14.76
C PRO A 387 -43.11 28.79 -15.24
N ALA A 388 -43.16 27.83 -14.31
CA ALA A 388 -43.24 26.42 -14.67
C ALA A 388 -44.51 26.15 -15.51
N PRO A 389 -44.42 25.33 -16.57
CA PRO A 389 -45.61 24.97 -17.34
C PRO A 389 -46.60 24.21 -16.46
N ALA A 390 -47.89 24.45 -16.67
CA ALA A 390 -48.95 23.74 -15.94
C ALA A 390 -48.88 22.23 -16.21
N ALA A 391 -49.24 21.43 -15.21
CA ALA A 391 -49.29 19.99 -15.36
C ALA A 391 -50.31 19.56 -16.43
N THR A 392 -49.88 18.71 -17.36
CA THR A 392 -50.76 18.16 -18.40
C THR A 392 -51.42 16.85 -17.96
N GLY A 393 -50.93 16.24 -16.87
CA GLY A 393 -51.38 14.95 -16.35
C GLY A 393 -50.80 13.74 -17.10
N LYS A 394 -49.95 13.99 -18.10
CA LYS A 394 -49.25 12.96 -18.90
C LYS A 394 -47.81 12.72 -18.45
N GLU A 395 -47.32 13.55 -17.53
CA GLU A 395 -45.93 13.47 -17.09
C GLU A 395 -45.68 12.23 -16.26
N GLN A 396 -44.54 11.58 -16.52
CA GLN A 396 -44.12 10.45 -15.70
C GLN A 396 -43.70 10.97 -14.32
N GLN A 397 -44.17 10.27 -13.30
CA GLN A 397 -43.80 10.53 -11.91
C GLN A 397 -42.76 9.51 -11.46
N PHE A 398 -41.74 10.00 -10.78
CA PHE A 398 -40.71 9.17 -10.17
C PHE A 398 -41.29 8.47 -8.94
N THR A 399 -41.61 7.19 -9.09
CA THR A 399 -42.23 6.35 -8.04
C THR A 399 -41.24 5.29 -7.54
N PRO A 400 -41.48 4.68 -6.35
CA PRO A 400 -40.67 3.55 -5.88
C PRO A 400 -40.56 2.39 -6.88
N GLY A 401 -41.60 2.13 -7.68
CA GLY A 401 -41.57 1.13 -8.75
C GLY A 401 -40.74 1.54 -9.97
N VAL A 402 -40.52 2.84 -10.20
CA VAL A 402 -39.56 3.36 -11.20
C VAL A 402 -38.13 3.28 -10.64
N MET A 403 -37.93 3.65 -9.36
CA MET A 403 -36.65 3.46 -8.64
C MET A 403 -36.14 2.02 -8.73
N ALA A 404 -36.95 1.03 -8.36
CA ALA A 404 -36.55 -0.37 -8.36
C ALA A 404 -36.20 -0.92 -9.75
N ARG A 405 -36.76 -0.34 -10.82
CA ARG A 405 -36.45 -0.70 -12.21
C ARG A 405 -35.17 -0.06 -12.71
N LEU A 406 -34.89 1.18 -12.31
CA LEU A 406 -33.69 1.92 -12.72
C LEU A 406 -32.45 1.53 -11.92
N PHE A 407 -32.63 1.08 -10.67
CA PHE A 407 -31.54 0.73 -9.75
C PHE A 407 -31.74 -0.68 -9.18
N PRO A 408 -31.41 -1.73 -9.94
CA PRO A 408 -31.49 -3.11 -9.46
C PRO A 408 -30.50 -3.35 -8.30
N LYS A 409 -30.69 -4.46 -7.56
CA LYS A 409 -29.76 -4.86 -6.49
C LYS A 409 -28.33 -4.98 -7.06
N PRO A 410 -27.35 -4.29 -6.48
CA PRO A 410 -26.00 -4.25 -7.02
C PRO A 410 -25.30 -5.61 -6.87
N ILE A 411 -24.51 -5.98 -7.88
CA ILE A 411 -23.52 -7.06 -7.78
C ILE A 411 -22.24 -6.43 -7.25
N ILE A 412 -21.65 -7.00 -6.19
CA ILE A 412 -20.39 -6.51 -5.65
C ILE A 412 -19.25 -7.30 -6.29
N SER A 413 -18.43 -6.60 -7.07
CA SER A 413 -17.20 -7.11 -7.67
C SER A 413 -16.22 -5.96 -7.88
N PRO A 414 -14.95 -6.09 -7.44
CA PRO A 414 -14.46 -7.13 -6.54
C PRO A 414 -15.08 -6.95 -5.13
N GLU A 415 -15.38 -8.06 -4.45
CA GLU A 415 -15.73 -8.05 -3.02
C GLU A 415 -14.51 -8.42 -2.20
N TYR A 416 -14.01 -7.48 -1.41
CA TYR A 416 -12.86 -7.68 -0.54
C TYR A 416 -13.29 -8.38 0.75
N LYS A 417 -12.73 -9.56 1.00
CA LYS A 417 -12.73 -10.22 2.31
C LYS A 417 -11.40 -9.94 3.01
N TYR A 418 -11.30 -10.40 4.25
CA TYR A 418 -10.09 -10.26 5.04
C TYR A 418 -8.88 -10.99 4.43
N ASP A 419 -9.07 -12.18 3.90
CA ASP A 419 -8.01 -13.07 3.41
C ASP A 419 -8.23 -13.50 1.96
N SER A 420 -9.18 -12.88 1.26
CA SER A 420 -9.45 -13.16 -0.15
C SER A 420 -10.21 -12.02 -0.84
N VAL A 421 -10.34 -12.12 -2.16
CA VAL A 421 -11.16 -11.26 -3.00
C VAL A 421 -12.06 -12.12 -3.87
N VAL A 422 -13.37 -11.84 -3.84
CA VAL A 422 -14.35 -12.53 -4.68
C VAL A 422 -14.71 -11.67 -5.88
N PHE A 423 -14.54 -12.22 -7.06
CA PHE A 423 -14.88 -11.57 -8.33
C PHE A 423 -16.23 -12.11 -8.81
N ARG A 424 -17.09 -11.23 -9.32
CA ARG A 424 -18.43 -11.61 -9.81
C ARG A 424 -18.78 -10.92 -11.11
N MET A 425 -19.43 -11.67 -12.00
CA MET A 425 -19.96 -11.13 -13.25
C MET A 425 -21.29 -11.78 -13.59
N LYS A 426 -22.30 -10.98 -13.96
CA LYS A 426 -23.55 -11.51 -14.50
C LYS A 426 -23.42 -11.75 -16.00
N ALA A 427 -23.51 -13.02 -16.40
CA ALA A 427 -23.45 -13.45 -17.79
C ALA A 427 -24.30 -14.74 -17.94
N PRO A 428 -25.64 -14.64 -17.90
CA PRO A 428 -26.52 -15.80 -17.78
C PRO A 428 -26.37 -16.79 -18.94
N ASP A 429 -26.18 -16.26 -20.15
CA ASP A 429 -26.09 -17.05 -21.38
C ASP A 429 -24.68 -17.52 -21.74
N ALA A 430 -23.66 -17.10 -20.97
CA ALA A 430 -22.29 -17.54 -21.17
C ALA A 430 -22.14 -19.05 -20.96
N LYS A 431 -21.25 -19.67 -21.72
CA LYS A 431 -20.86 -21.07 -21.53
C LYS A 431 -19.71 -21.21 -20.56
N GLU A 432 -18.79 -20.25 -20.59
CA GLU A 432 -17.61 -20.19 -19.74
C GLU A 432 -17.31 -18.74 -19.37
N VAL A 433 -16.93 -18.53 -18.10
CA VAL A 433 -16.32 -17.28 -17.64
C VAL A 433 -15.03 -17.61 -16.90
N LEU A 434 -13.95 -16.95 -17.27
CA LEU A 434 -12.65 -17.02 -16.60
C LEU A 434 -12.27 -15.65 -16.03
N LEU A 435 -11.60 -15.63 -14.88
CA LEU A 435 -10.91 -14.47 -14.34
C LEU A 435 -9.46 -14.47 -14.81
N ALA A 436 -9.05 -13.45 -15.57
CA ALA A 436 -7.65 -13.18 -15.89
C ALA A 436 -7.15 -12.03 -15.02
N ALA A 437 -6.03 -12.21 -14.32
CA ALA A 437 -5.41 -11.19 -13.47
C ALA A 437 -3.89 -11.30 -13.55
N GLU A 438 -3.16 -10.19 -13.41
CA GLU A 438 -1.68 -10.17 -13.47
C GLU A 438 -1.02 -11.09 -12.44
N ILE A 439 -1.66 -11.26 -11.27
CA ILE A 439 -1.17 -12.12 -10.19
C ILE A 439 -1.43 -13.62 -10.42
N LEU A 440 -2.26 -13.98 -11.41
CA LEU A 440 -2.59 -15.38 -11.68
C LEU A 440 -1.70 -15.92 -12.81
N PRO A 441 -1.10 -17.11 -12.65
CA PRO A 441 -0.25 -17.70 -13.70
C PRO A 441 -1.02 -18.09 -14.97
N LYS A 442 -2.35 -18.26 -14.85
CA LYS A 442 -3.29 -18.52 -15.94
C LYS A 442 -4.70 -18.08 -15.52
N PRO A 443 -5.62 -17.82 -16.47
CA PRO A 443 -7.01 -17.51 -16.13
C PRO A 443 -7.66 -18.59 -15.25
N LYS A 444 -8.41 -18.17 -14.23
CA LYS A 444 -9.09 -19.04 -13.25
C LYS A 444 -10.56 -19.19 -13.64
N ALA A 445 -11.06 -20.42 -13.71
CA ALA A 445 -12.46 -20.67 -14.03
C ALA A 445 -13.40 -20.13 -12.94
N MET A 446 -14.57 -19.66 -13.35
CA MET A 446 -15.63 -19.16 -12.46
C MET A 446 -16.81 -20.15 -12.44
N GLU A 447 -17.57 -20.14 -11.36
CA GLU A 447 -18.75 -20.99 -11.17
C GLU A 447 -20.04 -20.16 -11.31
N ARG A 448 -21.01 -20.66 -12.10
CA ARG A 448 -22.30 -20.01 -12.34
C ARG A 448 -23.36 -20.47 -11.35
N ASP A 449 -24.05 -19.53 -10.71
CA ASP A 449 -25.21 -19.79 -9.86
C ASP A 449 -26.54 -19.81 -10.64
N SER A 450 -27.67 -19.99 -9.93
CA SER A 450 -29.00 -20.03 -10.53
C SER A 450 -29.48 -18.69 -11.10
N ASP A 451 -28.88 -17.58 -10.70
CA ASP A 451 -29.23 -16.23 -11.15
C ASP A 451 -28.37 -15.79 -12.36
N GLY A 452 -27.48 -16.68 -12.84
CA GLY A 452 -26.56 -16.43 -13.94
C GLY A 452 -25.37 -15.55 -13.54
N ILE A 453 -25.04 -15.49 -12.26
CA ILE A 453 -23.86 -14.80 -11.73
C ILE A 453 -22.72 -15.82 -11.66
N TRP A 454 -21.62 -15.48 -12.30
CA TRP A 454 -20.37 -16.23 -12.25
C TRP A 454 -19.51 -15.68 -11.12
N SER A 455 -18.88 -16.55 -10.33
CA SER A 455 -17.99 -16.13 -9.25
C SER A 455 -16.73 -16.99 -9.11
N THR A 456 -15.65 -16.38 -8.62
CA THR A 456 -14.44 -17.09 -8.17
C THR A 456 -13.75 -16.27 -7.08
N GLU A 457 -12.98 -16.94 -6.23
CA GLU A 457 -12.29 -16.34 -5.08
C GLU A 457 -10.77 -16.47 -5.26
N VAL A 458 -10.03 -15.41 -4.97
CA VAL A 458 -8.56 -15.36 -5.01
C VAL A 458 -8.05 -14.99 -3.62
N ASP A 459 -7.12 -15.76 -3.08
CA ASP A 459 -6.56 -15.65 -1.72
C ASP A 459 -5.03 -15.39 -1.72
N GLU A 460 -4.39 -15.39 -2.88
CA GLU A 460 -2.96 -15.11 -3.04
C GLU A 460 -2.74 -13.68 -3.55
N HIS A 461 -1.71 -13.00 -3.03
CA HIS A 461 -1.29 -11.63 -3.44
C HIS A 461 -2.40 -10.56 -3.46
N ILE A 462 -3.47 -10.76 -2.68
CA ILE A 462 -4.66 -9.90 -2.69
C ILE A 462 -4.43 -8.48 -2.17
N TYR A 463 -3.28 -8.23 -1.54
CA TYR A 463 -2.87 -6.93 -1.02
C TYR A 463 -2.03 -6.14 -2.01
N GLU A 464 -1.63 -6.74 -3.12
CA GLU A 464 -1.03 -6.04 -4.24
C GLU A 464 -2.11 -5.32 -5.06
N ALA A 465 -1.77 -4.15 -5.59
CA ALA A 465 -2.60 -3.52 -6.61
C ALA A 465 -2.26 -4.17 -7.97
N PHE A 466 -3.27 -4.73 -8.63
CA PHE A 466 -3.11 -5.40 -9.91
C PHE A 466 -4.30 -5.16 -10.83
N THR A 467 -4.09 -5.39 -12.12
CA THR A 467 -5.15 -5.33 -13.13
C THR A 467 -5.74 -6.70 -13.41
N TYR A 468 -7.03 -6.73 -13.73
CA TYR A 468 -7.77 -7.95 -14.07
C TYR A 468 -8.89 -7.66 -15.06
N TYR A 469 -9.40 -8.72 -15.69
CA TYR A 469 -10.58 -8.70 -16.54
C TYR A 469 -11.22 -10.09 -16.59
N PHE A 470 -12.45 -10.15 -17.08
CA PHE A 470 -13.14 -11.41 -17.32
C PHE A 470 -12.94 -11.84 -18.78
N ILE A 471 -12.83 -13.15 -19.01
CA ILE A 471 -12.92 -13.75 -20.33
C ILE A 471 -14.27 -14.46 -20.38
N VAL A 472 -15.22 -13.93 -21.15
CA VAL A 472 -16.55 -14.53 -21.33
C VAL A 472 -16.64 -15.12 -22.72
N ASP A 473 -16.77 -16.44 -22.81
CA ASP A 473 -16.80 -17.18 -24.09
C ASP A 473 -15.67 -16.75 -25.06
N GLY A 474 -14.47 -16.51 -24.52
CA GLY A 474 -13.28 -16.11 -25.29
C GLY A 474 -13.13 -14.59 -25.54
N THR A 475 -14.06 -13.76 -25.07
CA THR A 475 -14.02 -12.30 -25.21
C THR A 475 -13.57 -11.63 -23.90
N ALA A 476 -12.59 -10.73 -23.97
CA ALA A 476 -12.14 -9.96 -22.81
C ALA A 476 -13.15 -8.85 -22.45
N VAL A 477 -13.52 -8.76 -21.17
CA VAL A 477 -14.52 -7.84 -20.66
C VAL A 477 -14.04 -7.25 -19.33
N ALA A 478 -14.00 -5.92 -19.25
CA ALA A 478 -13.72 -5.24 -17.99
C ALA A 478 -14.86 -5.50 -16.99
N ASP A 479 -14.55 -5.49 -15.70
CA ASP A 479 -15.56 -5.64 -14.66
C ASP A 479 -16.55 -4.46 -14.69
N PRO A 480 -17.84 -4.72 -14.98
CA PRO A 480 -18.83 -3.66 -15.07
C PRO A 480 -19.05 -2.96 -13.73
N GLN A 481 -18.80 -3.63 -12.60
CA GLN A 481 -19.05 -3.14 -11.24
C GLN A 481 -17.84 -2.45 -10.60
N ASN A 482 -16.65 -2.61 -11.17
CA ASN A 482 -15.46 -2.00 -10.61
C ASN A 482 -15.47 -0.47 -10.84
N MET A 483 -15.20 0.31 -9.80
CA MET A 483 -15.20 1.78 -9.90
C MET A 483 -14.10 2.32 -10.84
N TYR A 484 -12.96 1.63 -10.93
CA TYR A 484 -11.78 2.12 -11.64
C TYR A 484 -11.32 1.17 -12.74
N LEU A 485 -10.97 1.76 -13.87
CA LEU A 485 -10.28 1.09 -14.96
C LEU A 485 -8.85 1.59 -15.05
N ALA A 486 -7.94 0.68 -15.41
CA ALA A 486 -6.58 1.00 -15.76
C ALA A 486 -6.57 1.97 -16.96
N PRO A 487 -5.87 3.11 -16.87
CA PRO A 487 -5.77 4.05 -17.97
C PRO A 487 -4.71 3.56 -18.99
N SER A 488 -4.89 2.35 -19.52
CA SER A 488 -4.01 1.70 -20.51
C SER A 488 -4.30 2.19 -21.94
N LYS A 489 -3.35 2.11 -22.87
CA LYS A 489 -3.58 2.32 -24.30
C LYS A 489 -4.23 1.06 -24.88
N GLY A 490 -5.42 1.17 -25.47
CA GLY A 490 -6.23 0.02 -25.92
C GLY A 490 -7.21 -0.47 -24.85
N PHE A 491 -7.36 -1.79 -24.70
CA PHE A 491 -8.25 -2.40 -23.72
C PHE A 491 -7.96 -1.90 -22.30
N LYS A 492 -9.02 -1.62 -21.54
CA LYS A 492 -8.97 -1.02 -20.20
C LYS A 492 -9.33 -2.07 -19.16
N PRO A 493 -8.36 -2.84 -18.61
CA PRO A 493 -8.67 -3.79 -17.55
C PRO A 493 -9.14 -3.06 -16.28
N SER A 494 -9.83 -3.79 -15.42
CA SER A 494 -10.26 -3.31 -14.10
C SER A 494 -9.10 -3.34 -13.11
N ILE A 495 -9.13 -2.46 -12.11
CA ILE A 495 -8.09 -2.39 -11.07
C ILE A 495 -8.61 -3.09 -9.81
N CYS A 496 -7.92 -4.13 -9.36
CA CYS A 496 -8.09 -4.68 -8.03
C CYS A 496 -7.10 -3.99 -7.09
N ASN A 497 -7.60 -3.18 -6.15
CA ASN A 497 -6.79 -2.54 -5.13
C ASN A 497 -7.48 -2.68 -3.77
N ASN A 498 -7.00 -3.61 -2.95
CA ASN A 498 -7.61 -3.95 -1.68
C ASN A 498 -7.60 -2.74 -0.72
N PRO A 499 -8.76 -2.31 -0.17
CA PRO A 499 -8.83 -1.22 0.79
C PRO A 499 -7.95 -1.40 2.02
N ALA A 500 -7.63 -2.64 2.41
CA ALA A 500 -6.74 -2.95 3.53
C ALA A 500 -5.25 -2.95 3.15
N ALA A 501 -4.89 -2.77 1.87
CA ALA A 501 -3.50 -2.69 1.45
C ALA A 501 -2.80 -1.46 2.05
N THR A 502 -1.51 -1.59 2.38
CA THR A 502 -0.69 -0.56 3.04
C THR A 502 -0.69 0.78 2.31
N PHE A 503 -0.85 0.77 1.00
CA PHE A 503 -0.74 1.94 0.14
C PHE A 503 -1.97 2.13 -0.74
N ASN A 504 -3.13 1.72 -0.23
CA ASN A 504 -4.41 2.15 -0.77
C ASN A 504 -4.75 3.52 -0.18
N PHE A 505 -5.27 4.44 -1.00
CA PHE A 505 -5.62 5.78 -0.51
C PHE A 505 -6.66 5.73 0.61
N MET A 506 -7.56 4.74 0.62
CA MET A 506 -8.56 4.55 1.69
C MET A 506 -7.93 4.16 3.05
N ASN A 507 -6.68 3.68 3.05
CA ASN A 507 -5.95 3.22 4.25
C ASN A 507 -4.88 4.23 4.73
N MET A 508 -5.08 5.51 4.44
CA MET A 508 -4.07 6.54 4.72
C MET A 508 -4.20 7.20 6.09
N ALA A 509 -5.24 6.90 6.86
CA ALA A 509 -5.52 7.55 8.15
C ALA A 509 -5.52 9.11 8.03
N GLU A 510 -5.48 9.81 9.16
CA GLU A 510 -5.40 11.28 9.17
C GLU A 510 -3.96 11.73 8.89
N MET A 511 -3.63 11.99 7.61
CA MET A 511 -2.36 12.58 7.18
C MET A 511 -2.55 13.71 6.16
N GLU A 512 -1.54 14.56 5.99
CA GLU A 512 -1.52 15.54 4.91
C GLU A 512 -1.21 14.86 3.57
N HIS A 513 -1.98 15.20 2.55
CA HIS A 513 -1.86 14.66 1.21
C HIS A 513 -1.28 15.67 0.24
N GLY A 514 -0.34 15.21 -0.59
CA GLY A 514 0.12 15.95 -1.76
C GLY A 514 -0.97 16.03 -2.84
N VAL A 515 -0.61 16.65 -3.96
CA VAL A 515 -1.52 16.89 -5.08
C VAL A 515 -0.95 16.29 -6.34
N VAL A 516 -1.73 15.45 -7.02
CA VAL A 516 -1.41 14.97 -8.37
C VAL A 516 -2.06 15.87 -9.39
N SER A 517 -1.26 16.37 -10.31
CA SER A 517 -1.73 17.31 -11.33
C SER A 517 -1.40 16.85 -12.73
N TYR A 518 -2.37 17.02 -13.64
CA TYR A 518 -2.28 16.54 -15.01
C TYR A 518 -2.24 17.73 -15.96
N ASP A 519 -1.15 17.84 -16.71
CA ASP A 519 -1.03 18.76 -17.83
C ASP A 519 -1.40 18.00 -19.11
N LEU A 520 -2.63 18.25 -19.58
CA LEU A 520 -3.17 17.61 -20.79
C LEU A 520 -2.45 18.07 -22.06
N ASN A 521 -1.87 19.28 -22.06
CA ASN A 521 -1.16 19.81 -23.24
C ASN A 521 0.21 19.16 -23.39
N GLU A 522 0.92 18.95 -22.28
CA GLU A 522 2.24 18.32 -22.27
C GLU A 522 2.18 16.79 -22.17
N ASN A 523 1.00 16.22 -21.88
CA ASN A 523 0.79 14.80 -21.55
C ASN A 523 1.73 14.34 -20.42
N LYS A 524 1.75 15.12 -19.33
CA LYS A 524 2.56 14.88 -18.14
C LYS A 524 1.72 14.92 -16.88
N ALA A 525 2.10 14.09 -15.92
CA ALA A 525 1.56 14.09 -14.58
C ALA A 525 2.67 14.42 -13.58
N CYS A 526 2.34 15.22 -12.56
CA CYS A 526 3.27 15.58 -11.49
C CYS A 526 2.57 15.55 -10.14
N TYR A 527 3.17 14.82 -9.20
CA TYR A 527 2.86 14.88 -7.78
C TYR A 527 3.73 15.93 -7.10
N GLN A 528 3.06 16.80 -6.36
CA GLN A 528 3.68 17.78 -5.48
C GLN A 528 3.36 17.41 -4.03
N PRO A 529 4.36 17.23 -3.15
CA PRO A 529 4.13 16.87 -1.75
C PRO A 529 3.43 18.00 -0.99
N ALA A 530 2.70 17.62 0.06
CA ALA A 530 2.17 18.56 1.04
C ALA A 530 3.33 19.22 1.80
N GLY A 531 3.44 20.54 1.70
CA GLY A 531 4.42 21.33 2.43
C GLY A 531 5.89 21.10 2.02
N GLY A 532 6.75 22.05 2.40
CA GLY A 532 8.19 21.97 2.19
C GLY A 532 8.67 22.12 0.74
N LYS A 533 9.98 22.27 0.56
CA LYS A 533 10.61 22.30 -0.76
C LYS A 533 11.08 20.88 -1.10
N PRO A 534 10.79 20.36 -2.30
CA PRO A 534 11.18 19.01 -2.65
C PRO A 534 12.70 18.89 -2.72
N GLU A 535 13.30 17.89 -2.08
CA GLU A 535 14.76 17.70 -2.01
C GLU A 535 15.30 16.90 -3.21
N PHE A 536 14.51 15.97 -3.73
CA PHE A 536 14.84 15.17 -4.91
C PHE A 536 13.61 14.91 -5.78
N ILE A 537 13.83 14.27 -6.93
CA ILE A 537 12.78 13.96 -7.91
C ILE A 537 12.83 12.48 -8.24
N ILE A 538 11.66 11.83 -8.29
CA ILE A 538 11.49 10.51 -8.89
C ILE A 538 10.78 10.68 -10.23
N GLN A 539 11.41 10.18 -11.29
CA GLN A 539 10.88 10.16 -12.63
C GLN A 539 10.34 8.76 -12.94
N LEU A 540 9.03 8.66 -13.17
CA LEU A 540 8.34 7.40 -13.48
C LEU A 540 7.93 7.40 -14.95
N ILE A 541 8.68 6.69 -15.79
CA ILE A 541 8.41 6.62 -17.23
C ILE A 541 7.28 5.60 -17.45
N PRO A 542 6.11 6.00 -17.99
CA PRO A 542 5.03 5.07 -18.31
C PRO A 542 5.47 4.06 -19.37
N GLY A 543 4.93 2.85 -19.32
CA GLY A 543 5.22 1.80 -20.30
C GLY A 543 4.59 2.10 -21.65
N LYS A 544 4.95 1.28 -22.64
CA LYS A 544 4.45 1.40 -24.02
C LYS A 544 2.92 1.48 -24.06
N ASP A 545 2.25 0.64 -23.28
CA ASP A 545 0.78 0.51 -23.25
C ASP A 545 0.15 1.27 -22.08
N ASP A 546 0.90 2.13 -21.39
CA ASP A 546 0.42 2.94 -20.27
C ASP A 546 0.17 4.40 -20.68
N THR A 547 -0.56 5.14 -19.85
CA THR A 547 -0.68 6.60 -19.94
C THR A 547 0.07 7.29 -18.80
N MET A 548 0.13 8.62 -18.82
CA MET A 548 0.67 9.41 -17.72
C MET A 548 -0.06 9.20 -16.38
N GLU A 549 -1.28 8.67 -16.41
CA GLU A 549 -2.10 8.42 -15.21
C GLU A 549 -1.74 7.10 -14.52
N SER A 550 -1.18 6.12 -15.24
CA SER A 550 -1.10 4.74 -14.77
C SER A 550 -0.29 4.59 -13.47
N TRP A 551 0.82 5.31 -13.31
CA TRP A 551 1.64 5.28 -12.09
C TRP A 551 0.92 5.78 -10.84
N PHE A 552 -0.06 6.66 -10.99
CA PHE A 552 -0.86 7.19 -9.89
C PHE A 552 -2.12 6.35 -9.67
N LYS A 553 -2.86 6.04 -10.74
CA LYS A 553 -4.15 5.34 -10.67
C LYS A 553 -4.03 3.84 -10.37
N ILE A 554 -2.98 3.18 -10.87
CA ILE A 554 -2.72 1.75 -10.63
C ILE A 554 -1.60 1.61 -9.61
N GLY A 555 -0.48 2.29 -9.83
CA GLY A 555 0.70 2.19 -8.98
C GLY A 555 0.57 2.83 -7.60
N GLY A 556 -0.33 3.80 -7.41
CA GLY A 556 -0.49 4.54 -6.15
C GLY A 556 0.78 5.29 -5.72
N ALA A 557 1.55 5.82 -6.68
CA ALA A 557 2.85 6.43 -6.42
C ALA A 557 2.78 7.66 -5.49
N ASP A 558 1.72 8.44 -5.60
CA ASP A 558 1.40 9.58 -4.72
C ASP A 558 1.07 9.11 -3.30
N VAL A 559 0.28 8.04 -3.17
CA VAL A 559 -0.09 7.44 -1.88
C VAL A 559 1.15 6.91 -1.14
N MET A 560 2.08 6.27 -1.86
CA MET A 560 3.38 5.91 -1.28
C MET A 560 4.15 7.14 -0.81
N ALA A 561 4.26 8.17 -1.66
CA ALA A 561 5.01 9.37 -1.33
C ALA A 561 4.46 10.05 -0.07
N ASP A 562 3.15 10.25 0.00
CA ASP A 562 2.46 10.80 1.17
C ASP A 562 2.80 10.01 2.43
N LYS A 563 2.73 8.67 2.37
CA LYS A 563 2.98 7.81 3.54
C LYS A 563 4.41 7.93 4.06
N PHE A 564 5.42 7.92 3.19
CA PHE A 564 6.82 8.07 3.59
C PHE A 564 7.14 9.48 4.11
N ILE A 565 6.51 10.52 3.53
CA ILE A 565 6.70 11.90 3.95
C ILE A 565 6.00 12.17 5.29
N ALA A 566 4.75 11.73 5.45
CA ALA A 566 3.98 11.89 6.68
C ALA A 566 4.63 11.16 7.86
N ALA A 567 5.18 9.98 7.63
CA ALA A 567 5.97 9.23 8.62
C ALA A 567 7.36 9.85 8.91
N LYS A 568 7.73 10.97 8.25
CA LYS A 568 9.03 11.65 8.33
C LYS A 568 10.23 10.75 7.98
N LYS A 569 9.97 9.64 7.29
CA LYS A 569 10.98 8.70 6.80
C LYS A 569 11.78 9.30 5.64
N LEU A 570 11.10 10.05 4.77
CA LEU A 570 11.72 10.80 3.67
C LEU A 570 11.37 12.30 3.78
N PRO A 571 12.29 13.20 3.37
CA PRO A 571 11.94 14.61 3.22
C PRO A 571 10.97 14.78 2.04
N PRO A 572 10.26 15.92 1.91
CA PRO A 572 9.40 16.17 0.76
C PRO A 572 10.13 15.95 -0.57
N PHE A 573 9.49 15.28 -1.53
CA PHE A 573 10.04 15.01 -2.87
C PHE A 573 8.94 15.02 -3.94
N CYS A 574 9.31 15.28 -5.20
CA CYS A 574 8.36 15.27 -6.31
C CYS A 574 8.40 13.96 -7.09
N ILE A 575 7.26 13.59 -7.66
CA ILE A 575 7.17 12.53 -8.67
C ILE A 575 6.69 13.14 -9.99
N THR A 576 7.27 12.75 -11.12
CA THR A 576 6.85 13.19 -12.45
C THR A 576 6.91 12.06 -13.47
N THR A 577 5.95 12.05 -14.40
CA THR A 577 6.00 11.15 -15.58
C THR A 577 6.65 11.78 -16.80
N GLY A 578 6.87 13.10 -16.77
CA GLY A 578 7.59 13.81 -17.82
C GLY A 578 9.11 13.76 -17.64
N GLU A 579 9.84 14.33 -18.60
CA GLU A 579 11.23 14.70 -18.35
C GLU A 579 11.31 15.60 -17.13
N ALA A 580 12.27 15.32 -16.23
CA ALA A 580 12.62 16.23 -15.14
C ALA A 580 13.19 17.53 -15.74
N ALA A 581 12.31 18.41 -16.20
CA ALA A 581 12.65 19.65 -16.86
C ALA A 581 13.14 20.65 -15.82
N CYS A 582 14.44 20.68 -15.61
CA CYS A 582 15.10 21.74 -14.87
C CYS A 582 15.27 22.88 -15.89
N CYS A 583 14.45 23.93 -15.71
CA CYS A 583 14.34 25.17 -16.49
C CYS A 583 15.12 25.18 -17.82
N LYS A 584 14.42 25.15 -18.97
CA LYS A 584 14.94 25.41 -20.34
C LYS A 584 16.41 25.87 -20.37
N GLY A 585 17.34 24.91 -20.43
CA GLY A 585 18.79 25.17 -20.58
C GLY A 585 19.65 25.24 -19.30
N LYS A 586 19.15 24.87 -18.11
CA LYS A 586 19.98 24.72 -16.89
C LYS A 586 20.01 23.27 -16.39
N LYS A 587 21.18 22.82 -15.94
CA LYS A 587 21.37 21.48 -15.34
C LYS A 587 20.51 21.36 -14.09
N CYS A 588 19.89 20.20 -13.88
CA CYS A 588 19.15 19.97 -12.65
C CYS A 588 20.09 19.96 -11.44
N GLU A 589 19.83 20.84 -10.47
CA GLU A 589 20.59 20.84 -9.21
C GLU A 589 20.13 19.72 -8.27
N LYS A 590 18.94 19.15 -8.48
CA LYS A 590 18.38 18.06 -7.67
C LYS A 590 18.74 16.68 -8.22
N LYS A 591 18.93 15.71 -7.32
CA LYS A 591 19.11 14.30 -7.67
C LYS A 591 17.82 13.73 -8.26
N VAL A 592 17.93 13.01 -9.37
CA VAL A 592 16.81 12.37 -10.08
C VAL A 592 17.00 10.87 -10.05
N TYR A 593 15.96 10.14 -9.63
CA TYR A 593 15.88 8.68 -9.70
C TYR A 593 14.87 8.32 -10.79
N THR A 594 15.25 7.48 -11.74
CA THR A 594 14.40 7.13 -12.88
C THR A 594 14.02 5.66 -12.84
N LEU A 595 12.74 5.37 -13.01
CA LEU A 595 12.19 4.03 -13.11
C LEU A 595 11.31 3.95 -14.37
N LYS A 596 11.51 2.90 -15.19
CA LYS A 596 10.71 2.66 -16.40
C LYS A 596 9.76 1.50 -16.15
N ALA A 597 8.48 1.69 -16.46
CA ALA A 597 7.50 0.63 -16.28
C ALA A 597 7.79 -0.61 -17.15
N ASP A 598 8.34 -0.42 -18.35
CA ASP A 598 8.68 -1.51 -19.29
C ASP A 598 9.86 -2.39 -18.81
N ASP A 599 10.61 -1.96 -17.79
CA ASP A 599 11.66 -2.80 -17.16
C ASP A 599 11.04 -3.88 -16.24
N TYR A 600 9.73 -3.83 -15.99
CA TYR A 600 8.99 -4.72 -15.10
C TYR A 600 7.71 -5.27 -15.78
N PRO A 601 7.43 -6.57 -15.65
CA PRO A 601 6.40 -7.26 -16.43
C PRO A 601 4.95 -6.94 -16.03
N ASN A 602 4.68 -6.50 -14.80
CA ASN A 602 3.33 -6.27 -14.28
C ASN A 602 3.30 -5.15 -13.22
N TRP A 603 2.10 -4.68 -12.85
CA TRP A 603 1.93 -3.61 -11.87
C TRP A 603 2.45 -3.90 -10.46
N PRO A 604 2.27 -5.10 -9.88
CA PRO A 604 2.92 -5.46 -8.63
C PRO A 604 4.45 -5.23 -8.67
N GLU A 605 5.16 -5.76 -9.66
CA GLU A 605 6.63 -5.62 -9.73
C GLU A 605 7.07 -4.17 -9.97
N ARG A 606 6.32 -3.40 -10.79
CA ARG A 606 6.53 -1.96 -10.98
C ARG A 606 6.44 -1.19 -9.66
N ARG A 607 5.44 -1.56 -8.85
CA ARG A 607 5.17 -0.97 -7.55
C ARG A 607 6.33 -1.25 -6.58
N HIS A 608 6.80 -2.50 -6.50
CA HIS A 608 7.93 -2.87 -5.63
C HIS A 608 9.24 -2.23 -6.04
N ALA A 609 9.45 -2.00 -7.33
CA ALA A 609 10.61 -1.26 -7.80
C ALA A 609 10.61 0.19 -7.28
N LEU A 610 9.43 0.84 -7.23
CA LEU A 610 9.29 2.17 -6.62
C LEU A 610 9.52 2.10 -5.11
N GLU A 611 8.91 1.13 -4.42
CA GLU A 611 9.11 0.91 -2.98
C GLU A 611 10.58 0.67 -2.65
N SER A 612 11.29 -0.12 -3.46
CA SER A 612 12.73 -0.40 -3.29
C SER A 612 13.58 0.88 -3.37
N ILE A 613 13.25 1.81 -4.27
CA ILE A 613 13.92 3.12 -4.33
C ILE A 613 13.68 3.90 -3.04
N LEU A 614 12.43 3.96 -2.58
CA LEU A 614 12.05 4.70 -1.36
C LEU A 614 12.70 4.08 -0.11
N ASP A 615 12.69 2.76 0.00
CA ASP A 615 13.32 2.01 1.09
C ASP A 615 14.83 2.21 1.10
N SER A 616 15.49 2.19 -0.06
CA SER A 616 16.93 2.50 -0.18
C SER A 616 17.25 3.89 0.39
N LEU A 617 16.46 4.89 0.02
CA LEU A 617 16.67 6.26 0.46
C LEU A 617 16.42 6.39 1.96
N MET A 618 15.38 5.74 2.46
CA MET A 618 15.07 5.69 3.88
C MET A 618 16.20 5.03 4.68
N LEU A 619 16.67 3.86 4.26
CA LEU A 619 17.76 3.12 4.89
C LEU A 619 19.09 3.91 4.86
N GLN A 620 19.42 4.59 3.76
CA GLN A 620 20.59 5.47 3.67
C GLN A 620 20.55 6.63 4.68
N ARG A 621 19.37 7.19 4.96
CA ARG A 621 19.20 8.23 5.97
C ARG A 621 19.33 7.67 7.39
N ALA A 622 18.79 6.48 7.64
CA ALA A 622 18.94 5.79 8.92
C ALA A 622 20.40 5.41 9.21
N ALA A 623 21.13 4.93 8.21
CA ALA A 623 22.56 4.62 8.31
C ALA A 623 23.41 5.86 8.67
N LYS A 624 22.98 7.05 8.27
CA LYS A 624 23.59 8.34 8.64
C LYS A 624 23.08 8.91 9.99
N GLY A 625 22.15 8.22 10.64
CA GLY A 625 21.52 8.68 11.88
C GLY A 625 20.57 9.89 11.71
N GLU A 626 20.12 10.19 10.49
CA GLU A 626 19.19 11.32 10.24
C GLU A 626 17.76 11.01 10.67
N ILE A 627 17.39 9.72 10.66
CA ILE A 627 16.10 9.20 11.09
C ILE A 627 16.33 7.95 11.96
N SER A 628 15.36 7.62 12.81
CA SER A 628 15.36 6.38 13.58
C SER A 628 14.38 5.39 12.95
N LEU A 629 14.85 4.18 12.67
CA LEU A 629 14.04 3.07 12.17
C LEU A 629 14.20 1.87 13.09
N ASN A 630 13.22 0.97 13.08
CA ASN A 630 13.38 -0.36 13.68
C ASN A 630 14.23 -1.24 12.75
N LEU A 631 15.54 -0.99 12.75
CA LEU A 631 16.53 -1.68 11.92
C LEU A 631 16.76 -3.10 12.45
N PRO A 632 17.34 -4.00 11.63
CA PRO A 632 17.79 -5.30 12.10
C PRO A 632 18.65 -5.17 13.38
N LEU A 633 18.61 -6.18 14.25
CA LEU A 633 19.29 -6.11 15.55
C LEU A 633 20.82 -6.16 15.42
N PHE A 634 21.34 -6.83 14.39
CA PHE A 634 22.76 -7.11 14.22
C PHE A 634 23.26 -6.67 12.84
N GLN A 635 24.40 -5.97 12.79
CA GLN A 635 24.99 -5.43 11.55
C GLN A 635 26.37 -6.01 11.22
N THR A 636 27.06 -6.63 12.19
CA THR A 636 28.40 -7.18 11.99
C THR A 636 28.37 -8.52 11.24
N LYS A 637 27.21 -9.19 11.20
CA LYS A 637 26.95 -10.49 10.59
C LYS A 637 25.52 -10.56 10.05
N TYR A 638 25.33 -11.32 8.98
CA TYR A 638 23.99 -11.74 8.58
C TYR A 638 23.51 -12.87 9.52
N THR A 639 22.24 -12.82 9.90
CA THR A 639 21.66 -13.67 10.95
C THR A 639 20.27 -14.11 10.56
N ALA A 640 19.92 -15.34 10.93
CA ALA A 640 18.66 -15.95 10.58
C ALA A 640 18.09 -16.78 11.75
N ASP A 641 16.83 -17.17 11.62
CA ASP A 641 16.17 -18.16 12.45
C ASP A 641 16.32 -17.87 13.97
N PRO A 642 15.75 -16.74 14.46
CA PRO A 642 15.98 -16.27 15.82
C PRO A 642 15.31 -17.16 16.88
N ALA A 643 16.08 -17.57 17.89
CA ALA A 643 15.60 -18.36 19.01
C ALA A 643 15.89 -17.69 20.36
N PRO A 644 14.94 -16.91 20.91
CA PRO A 644 15.11 -16.25 22.19
C PRO A 644 15.08 -17.23 23.37
N LEU A 645 15.94 -17.00 24.36
CA LEU A 645 16.00 -17.71 25.63
C LEU A 645 16.17 -16.70 26.78
N VAL A 646 15.22 -16.65 27.70
CA VAL A 646 15.31 -15.77 28.88
C VAL A 646 15.89 -16.54 30.06
N VAL A 647 16.97 -16.01 30.64
CA VAL A 647 17.59 -16.56 31.86
C VAL A 647 17.82 -15.43 32.85
N GLY A 648 17.04 -15.42 33.92
CA GLY A 648 17.09 -14.35 34.93
C GLY A 648 16.69 -13.00 34.33
N ASP A 649 17.58 -12.02 34.41
CA ASP A 649 17.39 -10.65 33.90
C ASP A 649 17.97 -10.42 32.50
N THR A 650 18.46 -11.48 31.85
CA THR A 650 19.15 -11.45 30.57
C THR A 650 18.36 -12.22 29.52
N LEU A 651 18.18 -11.61 28.35
CA LEU A 651 17.69 -12.28 27.16
C LEU A 651 18.88 -12.70 26.31
N PHE A 652 18.98 -13.99 26.04
CA PHE A 652 19.90 -14.59 25.08
C PHE A 652 19.16 -14.79 23.76
N LEU A 653 19.81 -14.47 22.64
CA LEU A 653 19.26 -14.72 21.31
C LEU A 653 20.25 -15.59 20.52
N PHE A 654 19.84 -16.82 20.28
CA PHE A 654 20.56 -17.73 19.41
C PHE A 654 20.09 -17.50 17.98
N THR A 655 21.02 -17.53 17.03
CA THR A 655 20.69 -17.37 15.61
C THR A 655 21.47 -18.37 14.80
N SER A 656 20.88 -18.77 13.68
CA SER A 656 21.67 -19.25 12.57
C SER A 656 22.50 -18.11 11.94
N HIS A 657 23.58 -18.48 11.24
CA HIS A 657 24.53 -17.55 10.66
C HIS A 657 24.54 -17.66 9.14
N ASP A 658 23.95 -16.69 8.45
CA ASP A 658 24.14 -16.56 7.00
C ASP A 658 25.54 -15.93 6.77
N ALA A 659 26.39 -16.58 5.98
CA ALA A 659 27.76 -16.12 5.77
C ALA A 659 27.81 -14.87 4.88
N SER A 660 28.71 -13.93 5.23
CA SER A 660 29.03 -12.81 4.35
C SER A 660 29.79 -13.30 3.11
N PRO A 661 29.76 -12.60 1.95
CA PRO A 661 30.47 -13.01 0.74
C PRO A 661 31.96 -13.28 0.95
N GLU A 662 32.62 -12.48 1.79
CA GLU A 662 34.02 -12.63 2.18
C GLU A 662 34.28 -13.95 2.92
N ASP A 663 33.28 -14.45 3.66
CA ASP A 663 33.35 -15.63 4.51
C ASP A 663 33.06 -16.94 3.76
N ILE A 664 32.50 -16.88 2.56
CA ILE A 664 32.25 -18.08 1.74
C ILE A 664 33.59 -18.57 1.16
N PRO A 665 34.03 -19.82 1.44
CA PRO A 665 35.33 -20.32 0.99
C PRO A 665 35.41 -20.54 -0.52
N ASP A 666 34.34 -21.06 -1.12
CA ASP A 666 34.29 -21.25 -2.57
C ASP A 666 34.03 -19.90 -3.23
N VAL A 667 35.07 -19.38 -3.89
CA VAL A 667 35.03 -18.11 -4.61
C VAL A 667 33.94 -18.07 -5.68
N ASN A 668 33.53 -19.22 -6.22
CA ASN A 668 32.46 -19.30 -7.22
C ASN A 668 31.06 -19.17 -6.59
N GLU A 669 30.94 -19.46 -5.29
CA GLU A 669 29.66 -19.43 -4.56
C GLU A 669 29.39 -18.09 -3.88
N LYS A 670 30.40 -17.20 -3.76
CA LYS A 670 30.29 -15.87 -3.15
C LYS A 670 29.17 -14.99 -3.72
N SER A 671 28.88 -15.17 -5.01
CA SER A 671 27.83 -14.44 -5.74
C SER A 671 26.53 -15.25 -5.91
N SER A 672 26.47 -16.46 -5.38
CA SER A 672 25.26 -17.28 -5.46
C SER A 672 24.17 -16.77 -4.50
N ALA A 673 22.93 -17.16 -4.76
CA ALA A 673 21.78 -16.88 -3.92
C ALA A 673 21.49 -18.04 -2.95
N GLY A 674 22.50 -18.79 -2.52
CA GLY A 674 22.33 -19.97 -1.65
C GLY A 674 22.47 -19.64 -0.16
N PHE A 675 22.00 -20.57 0.68
CA PHE A 675 22.22 -20.56 2.13
C PHE A 675 23.61 -21.09 2.50
N PHE A 676 24.46 -20.25 3.10
CA PHE A 676 25.80 -20.61 3.56
C PHE A 676 25.88 -20.43 5.08
N MET A 677 25.73 -21.53 5.81
CA MET A 677 25.52 -21.51 7.26
C MET A 677 26.36 -22.61 7.91
N TYR A 678 27.46 -22.23 8.55
CA TYR A 678 28.47 -23.16 9.07
C TYR A 678 28.39 -23.36 10.60
N ASP A 679 27.84 -22.38 11.31
CA ASP A 679 27.78 -22.32 12.76
C ASP A 679 26.54 -21.57 13.27
N TRP A 680 26.34 -21.59 14.58
CA TRP A 680 25.25 -20.88 15.27
C TRP A 680 25.82 -19.85 16.24
N LEU A 681 25.28 -18.63 16.19
CA LEU A 681 25.75 -17.47 16.94
C LEU A 681 24.92 -17.25 18.21
N LEU A 682 25.50 -16.49 19.14
CA LEU A 682 24.82 -16.05 20.34
C LEU A 682 24.98 -14.54 20.57
N TRP A 683 23.88 -13.92 20.97
CA TRP A 683 23.78 -12.55 21.41
C TRP A 683 23.13 -12.47 22.80
N SER A 684 23.39 -11.39 23.55
CA SER A 684 22.67 -11.14 24.80
C SER A 684 22.33 -9.68 25.00
N THR A 685 21.20 -9.41 25.67
CA THR A 685 20.82 -8.07 26.10
C THR A 685 20.15 -8.10 27.47
N THR A 686 20.19 -6.97 28.16
CA THR A 686 19.38 -6.72 29.35
C THR A 686 18.33 -5.62 29.12
N ASP A 687 18.39 -4.92 27.99
CA ASP A 687 17.61 -3.72 27.72
C ASP A 687 16.86 -3.72 26.38
N MET A 688 16.95 -4.82 25.61
CA MET A 688 16.37 -5.04 24.26
C MET A 688 17.02 -4.26 23.12
N VAL A 689 17.96 -3.37 23.41
CA VAL A 689 18.45 -2.39 22.43
C VAL A 689 19.96 -2.48 22.24
N ASN A 690 20.73 -2.54 23.32
CA ASN A 690 22.16 -2.76 23.24
C ASN A 690 22.42 -4.27 23.36
N TRP A 691 22.90 -4.87 22.29
CA TRP A 691 23.17 -6.30 22.21
C TRP A 691 24.68 -6.56 22.23
N THR A 692 25.10 -7.51 23.05
CA THR A 692 26.48 -8.00 23.13
C THR A 692 26.63 -9.27 22.30
N GLU A 693 27.56 -9.28 21.36
CA GLU A 693 27.92 -10.47 20.58
C GLU A 693 28.77 -11.45 21.39
N HIS A 694 28.50 -12.75 21.29
CA HIS A 694 29.31 -13.83 21.87
C HIS A 694 29.91 -14.77 20.82
N GLY A 695 29.69 -14.48 19.53
CA GLY A 695 30.10 -15.25 18.36
C GLY A 695 29.54 -16.67 18.33
N ALA A 696 30.16 -17.56 17.56
CA ALA A 696 29.69 -18.94 17.40
C ALA A 696 29.78 -19.75 18.70
N VAL A 697 28.67 -20.37 19.13
CA VAL A 697 28.56 -21.18 20.36
C VAL A 697 28.52 -22.69 20.10
N ALA A 698 28.15 -23.07 18.87
CA ALA A 698 28.14 -24.43 18.38
C ALA A 698 28.33 -24.41 16.85
N SER A 699 28.72 -25.53 16.27
CA SER A 699 28.88 -25.71 14.82
C SER A 699 28.52 -27.13 14.39
N LEU A 700 28.45 -27.36 13.07
CA LEU A 700 28.26 -28.71 12.53
C LEU A 700 29.40 -29.68 12.92
N LYS A 701 30.60 -29.17 13.28
CA LYS A 701 31.73 -29.99 13.75
C LYS A 701 31.52 -30.57 15.15
N ASP A 702 30.60 -30.02 15.94
CA ASP A 702 30.23 -30.56 17.25
C ASP A 702 29.31 -31.79 17.16
N ILE A 703 28.97 -32.22 15.93
CA ILE A 703 28.12 -33.36 15.58
C ILE A 703 28.96 -34.37 14.76
N PRO A 704 29.83 -35.18 15.40
CA PRO A 704 30.89 -35.92 14.72
C PRO A 704 30.40 -37.06 13.82
N TRP A 705 29.14 -37.47 13.94
CA TRP A 705 28.54 -38.51 13.10
C TRP A 705 28.02 -37.97 11.76
N ARG A 706 28.12 -36.65 11.50
CA ARG A 706 27.78 -36.02 10.22
C ARG A 706 29.00 -35.31 9.65
N SER A 707 29.33 -35.58 8.38
CA SER A 707 30.52 -35.03 7.71
C SER A 707 30.28 -33.73 6.92
N ARG A 708 29.04 -33.26 6.83
CA ARG A 708 28.68 -32.06 6.06
C ARG A 708 28.93 -30.79 6.88
N GLU A 709 29.62 -29.82 6.26
CA GLU A 709 30.06 -28.58 6.92
C GLU A 709 29.12 -27.37 6.71
N ASN A 710 28.18 -27.43 5.76
CA ASN A 710 27.15 -26.39 5.54
C ASN A 710 25.75 -26.89 5.95
N GLY A 711 24.89 -25.99 6.42
CA GLY A 711 23.50 -26.25 6.78
C GLY A 711 23.24 -26.22 8.28
N ALA A 712 23.87 -25.29 9.00
CA ALA A 712 23.59 -24.96 10.40
C ALA A 712 22.29 -24.12 10.50
N TRP A 713 21.16 -24.76 10.22
CA TRP A 713 19.84 -24.11 10.13
C TRP A 713 19.15 -23.99 11.50
N ALA A 714 18.07 -23.20 11.54
CA ALA A 714 17.12 -22.94 12.63
C ALA A 714 17.25 -23.81 13.89
N ILE A 715 17.98 -23.31 14.90
CA ILE A 715 18.06 -23.97 16.21
C ILE A 715 17.02 -23.45 17.19
N GLN A 716 16.70 -24.23 18.23
CA GLN A 716 16.19 -23.66 19.48
C GLN A 716 17.01 -24.19 20.67
N THR A 717 17.37 -23.27 21.58
CA THR A 717 18.00 -23.62 22.87
C THR A 717 17.02 -23.40 24.01
N VAL A 718 16.90 -24.39 24.90
CA VAL A 718 16.08 -24.31 26.13
C VAL A 718 16.90 -24.66 27.37
N GLU A 719 16.53 -24.07 28.51
CA GLU A 719 17.07 -24.42 29.83
C GLU A 719 16.16 -25.43 30.52
N ARG A 720 16.75 -26.45 31.15
CA ARG A 720 16.05 -27.34 32.08
C ARG A 720 17.04 -27.92 33.08
N ASN A 721 16.69 -27.87 34.36
CA ASN A 721 17.46 -28.46 35.46
C ASN A 721 18.93 -27.98 35.53
N GLY A 722 19.18 -26.71 35.25
CA GLY A 722 20.50 -26.09 35.25
C GLY A 722 21.40 -26.51 34.07
N LYS A 723 20.80 -27.08 33.01
CA LYS A 723 21.46 -27.48 31.77
C LYS A 723 20.78 -26.83 30.58
N TYR A 724 21.52 -26.68 29.50
CA TYR A 724 21.06 -26.04 28.26
C TYR A 724 21.08 -27.07 27.14
N TYR A 725 20.00 -27.12 26.38
CA TYR A 725 19.77 -28.09 25.32
C TYR A 725 19.49 -27.36 24.01
N LEU A 726 20.39 -27.50 23.04
CA LEU A 726 20.31 -26.89 21.71
C LEU A 726 19.84 -27.96 20.73
N TYR A 727 18.64 -27.81 20.18
CA TYR A 727 18.06 -28.68 19.17
C TYR A 727 18.44 -28.15 17.79
N ALA A 728 19.12 -28.97 17.00
CA ALA A 728 19.72 -28.56 15.72
C ALA A 728 19.16 -29.40 14.57
N PRO A 729 18.44 -28.80 13.60
CA PRO A 729 18.00 -29.51 12.42
C PRO A 729 19.19 -29.74 11.49
N LEU A 730 19.27 -30.95 10.95
CA LEU A 730 20.28 -31.35 9.98
C LEU A 730 19.53 -31.81 8.75
N HIS A 731 19.30 -30.92 7.79
CA HIS A 731 18.47 -31.21 6.61
C HIS A 731 18.82 -32.57 5.95
N GLY A 732 17.81 -33.43 5.82
CA GLY A 732 17.93 -34.82 5.34
C GLY A 732 18.48 -35.83 6.35
N HIS A 733 18.80 -35.44 7.59
CA HIS A 733 19.48 -36.24 8.63
C HIS A 733 18.84 -36.09 10.03
N GLY A 734 17.62 -35.55 10.11
CA GLY A 734 16.88 -35.43 11.37
C GLY A 734 17.30 -34.24 12.24
N ILE A 735 16.84 -34.25 13.49
CA ILE A 735 17.15 -33.22 14.49
C ILE A 735 18.12 -33.82 15.52
N ALA A 736 19.26 -33.17 15.72
CA ALA A 736 20.20 -33.47 16.80
C ALA A 736 19.88 -32.66 18.07
N VAL A 737 20.41 -33.09 19.21
CA VAL A 737 20.37 -32.31 20.46
C VAL A 737 21.78 -32.22 21.03
N LEU A 738 22.23 -31.01 21.34
CA LEU A 738 23.50 -30.73 22.01
C LEU A 738 23.24 -30.25 23.44
N LYS A 739 24.14 -30.57 24.36
CA LYS A 739 24.02 -30.22 25.78
C LYS A 739 25.16 -29.34 26.26
N ALA A 740 24.86 -28.35 27.10
CA ALA A 740 25.82 -27.47 27.76
C ALA A 740 25.47 -27.21 29.23
N ASP A 741 26.46 -26.70 29.99
CA ASP A 741 26.30 -26.28 31.39
C ASP A 741 26.01 -24.76 31.53
N SER A 742 25.99 -24.04 30.41
CA SER A 742 25.86 -22.59 30.34
C SER A 742 25.25 -22.21 28.98
N PRO A 743 24.51 -21.08 28.87
CA PRO A 743 23.95 -20.64 27.60
C PRO A 743 25.06 -20.28 26.58
N TYR A 744 26.26 -19.94 27.08
CA TYR A 744 27.45 -19.66 26.27
C TYR A 744 28.13 -20.92 25.70
N GLY A 745 27.59 -22.11 25.93
CA GLY A 745 28.28 -23.38 25.65
C GLY A 745 29.38 -23.70 26.67
N PRO A 746 30.29 -24.65 26.36
CA PRO A 746 30.33 -25.50 25.19
C PRO A 746 29.10 -26.39 25.01
N PHE A 747 28.54 -26.42 23.80
CA PHE A 747 27.53 -27.42 23.43
C PHE A 747 28.22 -28.69 22.89
N LYS A 748 27.77 -29.85 23.35
CA LYS A 748 28.32 -31.16 22.94
C LYS A 748 27.21 -32.16 22.67
N ASP A 749 27.39 -32.99 21.65
CA ASP A 749 26.46 -34.07 21.33
C ASP A 749 26.54 -35.20 22.39
N PRO A 750 25.46 -35.44 23.16
CA PRO A 750 25.41 -36.53 24.13
C PRO A 750 24.92 -37.86 23.53
N LEU A 751 24.36 -37.87 22.32
CA LEU A 751 23.68 -39.02 21.73
C LEU A 751 24.53 -39.75 20.69
N GLY A 752 25.34 -39.04 19.91
CA GLY A 752 26.09 -39.61 18.79
C GLY A 752 25.20 -40.07 17.62
N LYS A 753 23.94 -39.60 17.59
CA LYS A 753 22.90 -39.91 16.59
C LYS A 753 21.79 -38.85 16.65
N PRO A 754 20.89 -38.74 15.65
CA PRO A 754 19.75 -37.84 15.74
C PRO A 754 18.77 -38.27 16.84
N LEU A 755 18.08 -37.29 17.44
CA LEU A 755 17.00 -37.47 18.40
C LEU A 755 15.72 -37.94 17.70
N VAL A 756 15.38 -37.34 16.57
CA VAL A 756 14.31 -37.74 15.65
C VAL A 756 14.85 -37.75 14.24
N TRP A 757 14.51 -38.78 13.46
CA TRP A 757 14.83 -38.85 12.04
C TRP A 757 13.92 -39.84 11.31
N ASP A 758 13.05 -39.32 10.45
CA ASP A 758 12.34 -40.08 9.43
C ASP A 758 13.13 -40.06 8.12
N GLN A 759 13.78 -41.18 7.82
CA GLN A 759 14.60 -41.34 6.62
C GLN A 759 13.80 -41.36 5.31
N SER A 760 12.47 -41.41 5.37
CA SER A 760 11.61 -41.45 4.19
C SER A 760 11.35 -40.08 3.57
N ASN A 761 11.65 -39.00 4.29
CA ASN A 761 11.39 -37.62 3.86
C ASN A 761 12.43 -36.64 4.42
N TRP A 762 12.22 -35.35 4.17
CA TRP A 762 13.15 -34.27 4.54
C TRP A 762 12.50 -33.26 5.51
N PHE A 763 11.41 -33.68 6.16
CA PHE A 763 10.54 -32.77 6.92
C PHE A 763 11.06 -32.47 8.32
N ASP A 764 12.08 -33.18 8.81
CA ASP A 764 12.65 -33.00 10.14
C ASP A 764 13.57 -31.76 10.23
N ILE A 765 12.98 -30.57 10.18
CA ILE A 765 13.65 -29.27 10.32
C ILE A 765 12.92 -28.34 11.30
N ASP A 766 13.58 -27.25 11.71
CA ASP A 766 13.04 -26.17 12.53
C ASP A 766 12.42 -26.62 13.87
N PRO A 767 13.22 -27.22 14.76
CA PRO A 767 12.75 -27.63 16.08
C PRO A 767 12.31 -26.45 16.93
N SER A 768 11.18 -26.63 17.62
CA SER A 768 10.79 -25.80 18.74
C SER A 768 10.46 -26.61 19.98
N VAL A 769 10.91 -26.15 21.14
CA VAL A 769 10.71 -26.83 22.42
C VAL A 769 10.04 -25.92 23.43
N TYR A 770 9.00 -26.45 24.05
CA TYR A 770 8.24 -25.77 25.09
C TYR A 770 8.01 -26.69 26.28
N THR A 771 8.24 -26.20 27.49
CA THR A 771 7.93 -26.91 28.73
C THR A 771 6.70 -26.28 29.36
N ASP A 772 5.66 -27.08 29.54
CA ASP A 772 4.38 -26.65 30.08
C ASP A 772 4.40 -26.49 31.61
N ASP A 773 3.37 -25.86 32.18
CA ASP A 773 3.26 -25.59 33.62
C ASP A 773 3.25 -26.88 34.47
N ASP A 774 2.86 -28.02 33.86
CA ASP A 774 2.89 -29.35 34.50
C ASP A 774 4.30 -30.01 34.46
N GLY A 775 5.27 -29.35 33.84
CA GLY A 775 6.64 -29.83 33.64
C GLY A 775 6.85 -30.69 32.40
N GLN A 776 5.81 -31.05 31.63
CA GLN A 776 5.96 -31.83 30.41
C GLN A 776 6.59 -30.97 29.31
N ALA A 777 7.72 -31.42 28.75
CA ALA A 777 8.32 -30.81 27.57
C ALA A 777 7.76 -31.41 26.27
N TYR A 778 7.57 -30.57 25.27
CA TYR A 778 7.11 -30.91 23.94
C TYR A 778 8.14 -30.41 22.91
N LEU A 779 8.50 -31.27 21.97
CA LEU A 779 9.28 -30.94 20.78
C LEU A 779 8.33 -30.86 19.59
N TYR A 780 8.34 -29.73 18.89
CA TYR A 780 7.62 -29.42 17.66
C TYR A 780 8.62 -29.24 16.52
N TRP A 781 8.25 -29.56 15.29
CA TRP A 781 9.10 -29.33 14.11
C TRP A 781 8.35 -29.49 12.78
N GLY A 782 8.92 -28.97 11.70
CA GLY A 782 8.81 -29.53 10.36
C GLY A 782 8.29 -28.65 9.22
N ASN A 783 8.57 -29.07 7.99
CA ASN A 783 8.17 -28.44 6.72
C ASN A 783 7.83 -29.54 5.69
N PRO A 784 6.70 -29.50 4.96
CA PRO A 784 5.60 -28.53 5.06
C PRO A 784 4.54 -28.98 6.08
N HIS A 785 4.90 -29.92 6.96
CA HIS A 785 4.01 -30.55 7.91
C HIS A 785 4.53 -30.33 9.33
N THR A 786 3.61 -30.04 10.24
CA THR A 786 3.91 -29.90 11.66
C THR A 786 3.83 -31.24 12.37
N PHE A 787 4.87 -31.56 13.13
CA PHE A 787 4.94 -32.74 13.99
C PHE A 787 5.16 -32.32 15.44
N TYR A 788 4.78 -33.19 16.38
CA TYR A 788 5.21 -33.06 17.77
C TYR A 788 5.50 -34.41 18.43
N ALA A 789 6.30 -34.38 19.49
CA ALA A 789 6.50 -35.48 20.42
C ALA A 789 6.71 -34.95 21.84
N LYS A 790 6.32 -35.74 22.85
CA LYS A 790 6.66 -35.46 24.26
C LYS A 790 8.12 -35.86 24.51
N LEU A 791 8.86 -35.04 25.25
CA LEU A 791 10.21 -35.35 25.71
C LEU A 791 10.17 -35.98 27.11
N ASN A 792 11.16 -36.80 27.43
CA ASN A 792 11.46 -37.19 28.82
C ASN A 792 12.16 -36.03 29.55
N ASP A 793 12.23 -36.13 30.88
CA ASP A 793 12.87 -35.11 31.74
C ASP A 793 14.37 -34.90 31.45
N ASP A 794 15.01 -35.86 30.77
CA ASP A 794 16.41 -35.79 30.36
C ASP A 794 16.66 -34.83 29.17
N MET A 795 15.59 -34.44 28.46
CA MET A 795 15.56 -33.62 27.24
C MET A 795 16.29 -34.20 26.03
N ILE A 796 16.75 -35.45 26.11
CA ILE A 796 17.54 -36.13 25.08
C ILE A 796 16.91 -37.45 24.64
N SER A 797 15.68 -37.72 25.05
CA SER A 797 14.89 -38.87 24.60
C SER A 797 13.39 -38.55 24.52
N LEU A 798 12.68 -39.25 23.62
CA LEU A 798 11.24 -39.10 23.46
C LEU A 798 10.48 -39.96 24.48
N LYS A 799 9.38 -39.40 24.98
CA LYS A 799 8.41 -40.04 25.89
C LYS A 799 7.19 -40.57 25.15
N SER A 800 6.92 -40.07 23.95
CA SER A 800 5.81 -40.51 23.10
C SER A 800 6.30 -40.81 21.68
N GLU A 801 5.45 -41.50 20.92
CA GLU A 801 5.57 -41.58 19.47
C GLU A 801 5.46 -40.18 18.84
N VAL A 802 6.04 -40.03 17.65
CA VAL A 802 5.91 -38.83 16.82
C VAL A 802 4.49 -38.74 16.27
N THR A 803 3.87 -37.58 16.42
CA THR A 803 2.51 -37.32 15.94
C THR A 803 2.52 -36.23 14.87
N LYS A 804 1.98 -36.53 13.68
CA LYS A 804 1.71 -35.54 12.63
C LYS A 804 0.41 -34.81 12.95
N LEU A 805 0.44 -33.48 12.99
CA LEU A 805 -0.75 -32.66 13.23
C LEU A 805 -1.57 -32.48 11.94
N PRO A 806 -2.89 -32.23 12.06
CA PRO A 806 -3.68 -31.74 10.93
C PRO A 806 -3.05 -30.47 10.33
N HIS A 807 -3.16 -30.31 9.01
CA HIS A 807 -2.59 -29.15 8.33
C HIS A 807 -3.26 -27.86 8.81
N ILE A 808 -2.45 -26.91 9.25
CA ILE A 808 -2.89 -25.59 9.71
C ILE A 808 -2.85 -24.66 8.50
N LYS A 809 -3.89 -23.82 8.36
CA LYS A 809 -4.00 -22.89 7.24
C LYS A 809 -2.76 -21.98 7.15
N HIS A 810 -2.24 -21.84 5.94
CA HIS A 810 -1.03 -21.10 5.59
C HIS A 810 0.26 -21.56 6.27
N TYR A 811 0.31 -22.70 6.95
CA TYR A 811 1.56 -23.20 7.52
C TYR A 811 2.54 -23.61 6.42
N GLN A 812 3.77 -23.09 6.50
CA GLN A 812 4.89 -23.49 5.64
C GLN A 812 5.96 -24.22 6.47
N GLU A 813 6.57 -23.54 7.44
CA GLU A 813 7.69 -24.06 8.24
C GLU A 813 7.88 -23.30 9.57
N GLY A 814 8.97 -23.59 10.31
CA GLY A 814 9.35 -22.82 11.50
C GLY A 814 8.34 -22.78 12.63
N PRO A 815 7.78 -23.92 13.11
CA PRO A 815 6.80 -23.89 14.19
C PRO A 815 7.45 -23.36 15.48
N TRP A 816 6.87 -22.35 16.10
CA TRP A 816 7.25 -21.82 17.40
C TRP A 816 6.11 -22.01 18.40
N ILE A 817 6.25 -22.98 19.31
CA ILE A 817 5.27 -23.23 20.36
C ILE A 817 5.53 -22.35 21.57
N TYR A 818 4.47 -21.68 22.05
CA TYR A 818 4.56 -20.77 23.18
C TYR A 818 3.24 -20.81 23.99
N GLY A 819 3.36 -20.94 25.31
CA GLY A 819 2.23 -20.96 26.24
C GLY A 819 2.20 -19.69 27.10
N ARG A 820 1.00 -19.13 27.31
CA ARG A 820 0.82 -18.02 28.27
C ARG A 820 -0.58 -17.97 28.89
N ARG A 821 -0.64 -17.37 30.07
CA ARG A 821 -1.90 -17.00 30.76
C ARG A 821 -2.44 -15.68 30.21
N GLN A 822 -3.74 -15.64 29.95
CA GLN A 822 -4.45 -14.46 29.46
C GLN A 822 -4.90 -13.55 30.60
N GLY A 823 -4.71 -12.25 30.43
CA GLY A 823 -5.04 -11.26 31.46
C GLY A 823 -4.09 -11.37 32.66
N ASP A 824 -4.60 -11.82 33.78
CA ASP A 824 -3.81 -11.97 35.01
C ASP A 824 -2.80 -13.13 34.89
N ARG A 825 -1.53 -12.85 35.24
CA ARG A 825 -0.44 -13.81 35.08
C ARG A 825 -0.49 -15.00 36.03
N GLU A 826 -1.25 -14.94 37.11
CA GLU A 826 -1.36 -16.03 38.09
C GLU A 826 -2.66 -16.83 37.91
N THR A 827 -3.75 -16.13 37.58
CA THR A 827 -5.12 -16.68 37.59
C THR A 827 -5.77 -16.74 36.21
N GLY A 828 -5.15 -16.15 35.20
CA GLY A 828 -5.63 -16.12 33.82
C GLY A 828 -5.77 -17.50 33.18
N SER A 829 -6.70 -17.60 32.22
CA SER A 829 -6.86 -18.81 31.41
C SER A 829 -5.63 -19.06 30.57
N TYR A 830 -5.15 -20.30 30.54
CA TYR A 830 -3.99 -20.68 29.73
C TYR A 830 -4.37 -20.80 28.25
N LYS A 831 -3.54 -20.28 27.36
CA LYS A 831 -3.65 -20.48 25.91
C LYS A 831 -2.29 -20.84 25.34
N TYR A 832 -2.31 -21.71 24.34
CA TYR A 832 -1.13 -22.10 23.57
C TYR A 832 -1.19 -21.45 22.20
N TYR A 833 -0.03 -21.00 21.73
CA TYR A 833 0.21 -20.38 20.45
C TYR A 833 1.19 -21.24 19.69
N LEU A 834 0.94 -21.41 18.41
CA LEU A 834 1.88 -21.95 17.46
C LEU A 834 2.07 -20.91 16.36
N ALA A 835 3.16 -20.14 16.46
CA ALA A 835 3.56 -19.22 15.39
C ALA A 835 4.35 -20.00 14.33
N TYR A 836 4.38 -19.52 13.09
CA TYR A 836 5.09 -20.19 12.01
C TYR A 836 5.34 -19.24 10.83
N ALA A 837 6.31 -19.61 9.99
CA ALA A 837 6.45 -19.03 8.66
C ALA A 837 5.23 -19.41 7.82
N SER A 838 4.58 -18.42 7.20
CA SER A 838 3.42 -18.69 6.35
C SER A 838 3.80 -19.07 4.93
N THR A 839 2.84 -19.55 4.11
CA THR A 839 3.04 -19.89 2.69
C THR A 839 3.94 -18.91 1.94
N CYS A 840 5.02 -19.42 1.32
CA CYS A 840 5.94 -18.68 0.45
C CYS A 840 5.34 -18.46 -0.95
N CYS A 841 5.64 -17.39 -1.67
CA CYS A 841 6.47 -16.21 -1.36
C CYS A 841 5.74 -14.98 -1.92
N PRO A 842 5.55 -13.89 -1.16
CA PRO A 842 6.21 -13.52 0.10
C PRO A 842 5.78 -14.36 1.31
N GLU A 843 6.69 -14.56 2.26
CA GLU A 843 6.38 -15.19 3.54
C GLU A 843 5.93 -14.17 4.60
N ALA A 844 5.25 -14.66 5.63
CA ALA A 844 4.71 -13.89 6.74
C ALA A 844 4.97 -14.60 8.06
N LEU A 845 4.64 -13.96 9.18
CA LEU A 845 4.55 -14.61 10.48
C LEU A 845 3.08 -14.92 10.78
N GLY A 846 2.66 -16.16 10.56
CA GLY A 846 1.32 -16.67 10.88
C GLY A 846 1.25 -17.24 12.30
N TYR A 847 0.04 -17.38 12.85
CA TYR A 847 -0.15 -18.15 14.09
C TYR A 847 -1.51 -18.85 14.21
N ALA A 848 -1.50 -19.92 14.99
CA ALA A 848 -2.68 -20.65 15.44
C ALA A 848 -2.75 -20.68 16.98
N MET A 849 -3.95 -20.89 17.52
CA MET A 849 -4.19 -21.01 18.95
C MET A 849 -4.85 -22.35 19.31
N SER A 850 -4.63 -22.79 20.55
CA SER A 850 -5.21 -24.00 21.13
C SER A 850 -5.40 -23.84 22.65
N ASP A 851 -6.33 -24.60 23.21
CA ASP A 851 -6.50 -24.78 24.67
C ASP A 851 -5.62 -25.91 25.23
N SER A 852 -4.88 -26.61 24.37
CA SER A 852 -4.00 -27.73 24.69
C SER A 852 -2.63 -27.58 23.99
N PRO A 853 -1.53 -27.98 24.63
CA PRO A 853 -0.19 -27.94 24.03
C PRO A 853 0.00 -28.94 22.90
N THR A 854 -1.01 -29.74 22.55
CA THR A 854 -1.01 -30.73 21.44
C THR A 854 -2.11 -30.47 20.41
N GLY A 855 -2.76 -29.31 20.44
CA GLY A 855 -3.89 -28.97 19.58
C GLY A 855 -5.24 -29.56 20.01
N LEU A 856 -6.29 -29.49 19.18
CA LEU A 856 -6.29 -29.02 17.78
C LEU A 856 -5.94 -27.53 17.66
N TRP A 857 -5.18 -27.20 16.62
CA TRP A 857 -4.72 -25.84 16.33
C TRP A 857 -5.71 -25.12 15.41
N GLU A 858 -6.24 -24.00 15.87
CA GLU A 858 -7.12 -23.13 15.10
C GLU A 858 -6.32 -21.95 14.55
N TRP A 859 -6.23 -21.83 13.22
CA TRP A 859 -5.66 -20.65 12.58
C TRP A 859 -6.38 -19.39 13.05
N LYS A 860 -5.62 -18.35 13.40
CA LYS A 860 -6.19 -17.07 13.80
C LYS A 860 -5.88 -15.97 12.80
N ASN A 861 -4.60 -15.66 12.62
CA ASN A 861 -4.20 -14.57 11.75
C ASN A 861 -2.68 -14.54 11.53
N TYR A 862 -2.21 -13.46 10.93
CA TYR A 862 -0.81 -13.05 10.92
C TYR A 862 -0.47 -12.25 12.18
N ILE A 863 0.70 -12.53 12.76
CA ILE A 863 1.42 -11.61 13.64
C ILE A 863 1.99 -10.47 12.78
N MET A 864 2.57 -10.81 11.62
CA MET A 864 3.05 -9.87 10.61
C MET A 864 2.65 -10.42 9.25
N ARG A 865 1.92 -9.63 8.45
CA ARG A 865 1.42 -10.05 7.13
C ARG A 865 2.52 -10.27 6.10
N PRO A 866 2.24 -11.07 5.04
CA PRO A 866 3.18 -11.25 3.94
C PRO A 866 3.51 -9.91 3.27
N THR A 867 4.78 -9.70 2.96
CA THR A 867 5.25 -8.55 2.18
C THR A 867 6.38 -8.97 1.27
N LEU A 868 6.43 -8.46 0.04
CA LEU A 868 7.50 -8.76 -0.91
C LEU A 868 8.87 -8.19 -0.53
N ARG A 869 8.95 -7.39 0.54
CA ARG A 869 10.21 -7.07 1.23
C ARG A 869 10.87 -8.29 1.88
N ASP A 870 10.13 -9.38 2.03
CA ASP A 870 10.60 -10.61 2.66
C ASP A 870 10.20 -11.86 1.85
N ARG A 871 11.12 -12.80 1.73
CA ARG A 871 10.94 -14.09 1.01
C ARG A 871 11.10 -15.30 1.92
N GLY A 872 11.50 -15.11 3.17
CA GLY A 872 11.70 -16.17 4.13
C GLY A 872 11.63 -15.61 5.54
N ASN A 873 10.68 -16.04 6.36
CA ASN A 873 10.56 -15.58 7.75
C ASN A 873 10.61 -16.75 8.74
N HIS A 874 11.00 -16.50 10.00
CA HIS A 874 11.07 -17.55 11.01
C HIS A 874 10.79 -16.96 12.40
N PRO A 875 9.71 -17.37 13.09
CA PRO A 875 9.32 -16.74 14.36
C PRO A 875 10.17 -17.19 15.53
N GLY A 876 10.39 -16.26 16.46
CA GLY A 876 10.74 -16.53 17.85
C GLY A 876 9.92 -15.63 18.78
N ILE A 877 9.22 -16.17 19.77
CA ILE A 877 8.39 -15.38 20.71
C ILE A 877 8.87 -15.60 22.14
N CYS A 878 9.04 -14.52 22.90
CA CYS A 878 9.33 -14.60 24.33
C CYS A 878 8.68 -13.46 25.13
N ASP A 879 8.51 -13.70 26.43
CA ASP A 879 8.24 -12.65 27.42
C ASP A 879 9.54 -12.24 28.11
N PHE A 880 9.83 -10.95 28.12
CA PHE A 880 11.00 -10.41 28.78
C PHE A 880 10.67 -9.14 29.57
N LYS A 881 10.95 -9.17 30.87
CA LYS A 881 10.77 -8.04 31.81
C LYS A 881 9.39 -7.36 31.75
N GLY A 882 8.33 -8.14 31.56
CA GLY A 882 6.96 -7.64 31.55
C GLY A 882 6.37 -7.39 30.16
N HIS A 883 7.19 -7.47 29.12
CA HIS A 883 6.83 -7.23 27.73
C HIS A 883 6.89 -8.53 26.93
N SER A 884 6.13 -8.61 25.82
CA SER A 884 6.14 -9.76 24.90
C SER A 884 6.72 -9.33 23.56
N TYR A 885 7.64 -10.11 23.02
CA TYR A 885 8.33 -9.78 21.76
C TYR A 885 8.17 -10.89 20.75
N VAL A 886 8.06 -10.50 19.48
CA VAL A 886 8.27 -11.38 18.33
C VAL A 886 9.59 -11.01 17.65
N PHE A 887 10.37 -12.04 17.37
CA PHE A 887 11.56 -12.01 16.54
C PHE A 887 11.23 -12.67 15.21
N GLY A 888 11.84 -12.14 14.16
CA GLY A 888 11.81 -12.73 12.83
C GLY A 888 13.05 -12.30 12.06
N GLN A 889 12.98 -12.35 10.74
CA GLN A 889 14.09 -11.96 9.89
C GLN A 889 13.65 -11.05 8.75
N SER A 890 14.62 -10.42 8.11
CA SER A 890 14.46 -9.44 7.04
C SER A 890 15.66 -9.48 6.09
N TYR A 891 15.54 -8.84 4.93
CA TYR A 891 16.64 -8.64 3.98
C TYR A 891 17.15 -7.19 3.98
N ASP A 892 16.71 -6.37 4.94
CA ASP A 892 16.95 -4.92 4.97
C ASP A 892 18.43 -4.55 5.03
N LEU A 893 19.23 -5.33 5.78
CA LEU A 893 20.68 -5.12 5.87
C LEU A 893 21.36 -5.35 4.51
N MET A 894 20.96 -6.40 3.77
CA MET A 894 21.49 -6.69 2.44
C MET A 894 21.11 -5.60 1.45
N HIS A 895 19.89 -5.05 1.56
CA HIS A 895 19.39 -3.98 0.68
C HIS A 895 20.10 -2.63 0.87
N LEU A 896 20.95 -2.48 1.90
CA LEU A 896 21.90 -1.36 1.96
C LEU A 896 23.01 -1.46 0.90
N ASP A 897 23.37 -2.67 0.48
CA ASP A 897 24.44 -2.94 -0.49
C ASP A 897 23.91 -3.33 -1.88
N THR A 898 22.87 -4.16 -1.96
CA THR A 898 22.36 -4.71 -3.22
C THR A 898 20.88 -5.08 -3.15
N PHE A 899 20.15 -4.86 -4.26
CA PHE A 899 18.78 -5.36 -4.47
C PHE A 899 18.73 -6.73 -5.15
N THR A 900 19.88 -7.29 -5.51
CA THR A 900 19.94 -8.67 -6.00
C THR A 900 19.70 -9.60 -4.83
N HIS A 901 18.70 -10.48 -4.95
CA HIS A 901 18.37 -11.44 -3.91
C HIS A 901 19.53 -12.39 -3.62
N HIS A 902 19.90 -12.47 -2.36
CA HIS A 902 20.79 -13.49 -1.79
C HIS A 902 20.23 -13.91 -0.43
N GLU A 903 20.46 -15.15 -0.02
CA GLU A 903 20.09 -15.63 1.32
C GLU A 903 21.05 -15.08 2.38
N ARG A 904 20.87 -13.78 2.65
CA ARG A 904 21.65 -12.96 3.59
C ARG A 904 20.68 -12.21 4.48
N ARG A 905 20.04 -12.96 5.37
CA ARG A 905 18.98 -12.46 6.23
C ARG A 905 19.56 -11.72 7.43
N SER A 906 18.72 -10.97 8.12
CA SER A 906 19.07 -10.29 9.36
C SER A 906 17.91 -10.32 10.33
N VAL A 907 18.20 -10.73 11.56
CA VAL A 907 17.20 -10.83 12.61
C VAL A 907 16.68 -9.44 12.99
N SER A 908 15.35 -9.34 13.09
CA SER A 908 14.62 -8.16 13.53
C SER A 908 13.66 -8.53 14.66
N ALA A 909 13.22 -7.54 15.43
CA ALA A 909 12.27 -7.76 16.52
C ALA A 909 11.29 -6.61 16.69
N THR A 910 10.16 -6.90 17.31
CA THR A 910 9.23 -5.89 17.80
C THR A 910 8.45 -6.39 19.02
N GLU A 911 7.89 -5.45 19.77
CA GLU A 911 6.95 -5.76 20.84
C GLU A 911 5.58 -6.15 20.25
N ILE A 912 4.96 -7.20 20.77
CA ILE A 912 3.60 -7.62 20.40
C ILE A 912 2.67 -7.46 21.60
N THR A 913 1.40 -7.20 21.30
CA THR A 913 0.34 -7.14 22.30
C THR A 913 -0.77 -8.11 21.96
N TYR A 914 -1.61 -8.39 22.95
CA TYR A 914 -2.69 -9.35 22.83
C TYR A 914 -4.03 -8.68 23.11
N ASN A 915 -5.04 -9.02 22.33
CA ASN A 915 -6.42 -8.64 22.58
C ASN A 915 -6.98 -9.37 23.81
N GLU A 916 -8.16 -8.93 24.28
CA GLU A 916 -8.81 -9.53 25.45
C GLU A 916 -9.13 -11.03 25.27
N ASP A 917 -9.39 -11.47 24.04
CA ASP A 917 -9.63 -12.89 23.70
C ASP A 917 -8.34 -13.71 23.54
N GLY A 918 -7.18 -13.06 23.70
CA GLY A 918 -5.86 -13.63 23.58
C GLY A 918 -5.30 -13.68 22.16
N THR A 919 -6.01 -13.20 21.14
CA THR A 919 -5.44 -13.05 19.80
C THR A 919 -4.28 -12.04 19.80
N ILE A 920 -3.28 -12.23 18.94
CA ILE A 920 -2.15 -11.31 18.80
C ILE A 920 -2.58 -10.15 17.90
N GLN A 921 -2.28 -8.92 18.31
CA GLN A 921 -2.45 -7.75 17.44
C GLN A 921 -1.40 -7.80 16.33
N GLU A 922 -1.86 -7.71 15.09
CA GLU A 922 -0.96 -7.67 13.94
C GLU A 922 -0.09 -6.41 14.00
N VAL A 923 1.20 -6.60 13.71
CA VAL A 923 2.19 -5.53 13.62
C VAL A 923 2.62 -5.32 12.16
N PRO A 924 2.91 -4.07 11.74
CA PRO A 924 3.47 -3.77 10.42
C PRO A 924 4.83 -4.46 10.18
N TYR A 925 5.33 -4.41 8.93
CA TYR A 925 6.69 -4.85 8.61
C TYR A 925 7.74 -4.16 9.49
N TRP A 926 8.89 -4.80 9.72
CA TRP A 926 9.94 -4.33 10.65
C TRP A 926 10.25 -2.84 10.51
N LEU A 927 10.61 -2.36 9.31
CA LEU A 927 10.95 -0.94 9.06
C LEU A 927 9.76 0.02 9.22
N ASP A 928 8.53 -0.48 9.21
CA ASP A 928 7.30 0.31 9.39
C ASP A 928 6.88 0.47 10.85
N GLN A 929 7.67 -0.08 11.77
CA GLN A 929 7.46 0.04 13.20
C GLN A 929 8.41 1.07 13.82
N GLU A 930 7.98 1.60 14.97
CA GLU A 930 8.87 2.37 15.82
C GLU A 930 10.01 1.50 16.35
N PRO A 931 11.22 2.05 16.57
CA PRO A 931 12.34 1.30 17.13
C PRO A 931 11.97 0.67 18.48
N VAL A 932 12.45 -0.56 18.73
CA VAL A 932 12.26 -1.23 20.02
C VAL A 932 12.67 -0.30 21.18
N LYS A 933 11.79 -0.23 22.18
CA LYS A 933 11.96 0.59 23.38
C LYS A 933 13.00 -0.03 24.30
N GLN A 934 13.90 0.81 24.81
CA GLN A 934 14.90 0.39 25.80
C GLN A 934 14.27 0.18 27.18
N LEU A 935 14.58 -0.94 27.83
CA LEU A 935 13.96 -1.33 29.11
C LEU A 935 14.71 -0.81 30.34
N CYS A 936 16.03 -0.63 30.27
CA CYS A 936 16.84 -0.07 31.35
C CYS A 936 18.12 0.58 30.79
N TRP A 937 18.68 1.55 31.51
CA TRP A 937 19.74 2.39 30.95
C TRP A 937 21.07 1.67 31.05
N LEU A 938 21.93 1.86 30.05
CA LEU A 938 23.26 1.27 30.05
C LEU A 938 24.17 2.04 31.01
N ASN A 939 24.81 1.33 31.94
CA ASN A 939 25.79 1.91 32.85
C ASN A 939 27.17 1.98 32.16
N PRO A 940 27.73 3.18 31.87
CA PRO A 940 29.02 3.33 31.19
C PRO A 940 30.23 3.14 32.11
N TYR A 941 30.03 3.03 33.42
CA TYR A 941 31.10 2.93 34.42
C TYR A 941 31.54 1.49 34.73
N GLN A 942 30.88 0.50 34.13
CA GLN A 942 31.37 -0.88 34.09
C GLN A 942 32.23 -1.11 32.84
N ARG A 943 32.86 -2.28 32.75
CA ARG A 943 33.47 -2.73 31.49
C ARG A 943 32.33 -3.01 30.52
N VAL A 944 32.36 -2.37 29.35
CA VAL A 944 31.42 -2.60 28.26
C VAL A 944 32.22 -3.12 27.08
N GLU A 945 31.88 -4.30 26.59
CA GLU A 945 32.57 -4.88 25.43
C GLU A 945 32.34 -4.01 24.19
N ALA A 946 33.33 -3.94 23.29
CA ALA A 946 33.22 -3.11 22.08
C ALA A 946 32.11 -3.62 21.14
N GLU A 947 31.88 -4.93 21.15
CA GLU A 947 30.79 -5.65 20.50
C GLU A 947 29.45 -5.55 21.23
N THR A 948 29.31 -4.65 22.21
CA THR A 948 28.02 -4.25 22.77
C THR A 948 27.54 -2.98 22.07
N MET A 949 26.51 -3.09 21.24
CA MET A 949 26.03 -1.97 20.44
C MET A 949 24.54 -2.08 20.11
N ALA A 950 23.95 -0.94 19.78
CA ALA A 950 22.63 -0.83 19.15
C ALA A 950 22.74 -0.61 17.63
N TRP A 951 23.90 -0.16 17.14
CA TRP A 951 24.19 -0.03 15.71
C TRP A 951 25.70 -0.03 15.46
N GLY A 952 26.12 -0.66 14.36
CA GLY A 952 27.52 -0.70 13.93
C GLY A 952 27.72 -1.13 12.48
N TYR A 953 26.88 -0.64 11.56
CA TYR A 953 27.01 -0.96 10.12
C TYR A 953 28.39 -0.62 9.57
N GLY A 954 28.93 -1.53 8.74
CA GLY A 954 30.30 -1.46 8.19
C GLY A 954 31.34 -2.21 9.04
N LEU A 955 31.11 -2.35 10.35
CA LEU A 955 32.05 -3.00 11.26
C LEU A 955 31.98 -4.53 11.16
N LYS A 956 33.08 -5.21 11.53
CA LYS A 956 33.15 -6.67 11.64
C LYS A 956 33.55 -7.12 13.05
N SER A 957 33.23 -8.36 13.38
CA SER A 957 33.51 -8.96 14.70
C SER A 957 34.12 -10.36 14.59
N ALA A 958 35.01 -10.68 15.53
CA ALA A 958 35.69 -11.98 15.62
C ALA A 958 36.10 -12.34 17.05
N LYS A 959 36.36 -13.63 17.30
CA LYS A 959 36.89 -14.15 18.58
C LYS A 959 38.41 -14.03 18.64
N MET A 960 38.95 -13.56 19.76
CA MET A 960 40.41 -13.49 19.97
C MET A 960 41.08 -14.86 19.81
N GLY A 961 42.18 -14.92 19.07
CA GLY A 961 42.95 -16.13 18.84
C GLY A 961 42.22 -17.20 18.00
N ILE A 962 41.30 -16.79 17.13
CA ILE A 962 40.69 -17.58 16.05
C ILE A 962 40.81 -16.74 14.77
N GLU A 963 41.50 -17.26 13.74
CA GLU A 963 41.52 -16.61 12.42
C GLU A 963 40.14 -16.79 11.77
N ASN A 964 39.45 -15.69 11.52
CA ASN A 964 38.09 -15.70 10.99
C ASN A 964 38.16 -15.80 9.46
N THR A 965 38.36 -17.01 8.95
CA THR A 965 38.46 -17.29 7.50
C THR A 965 37.12 -17.69 6.87
N GLY A 966 36.00 -17.45 7.56
CA GLY A 966 34.65 -17.68 7.05
C GLY A 966 34.21 -19.15 6.91
N VAL A 967 35.16 -20.06 6.74
CA VAL A 967 35.14 -21.38 7.34
C VAL A 967 36.17 -21.40 8.44
N VAL A 968 35.73 -21.56 9.68
CA VAL A 968 36.66 -21.73 10.79
C VAL A 968 37.28 -23.12 10.64
N ALA A 969 38.44 -23.18 9.98
CA ALA A 969 39.16 -24.43 9.74
C ALA A 969 39.47 -25.14 11.06
N ASP A 970 39.82 -24.37 12.09
CA ASP A 970 40.14 -24.83 13.44
C ASP A 970 39.33 -24.05 14.49
N MET A 971 38.07 -24.44 14.72
CA MET A 971 37.41 -24.07 15.98
C MET A 971 38.11 -24.84 17.10
N PRO A 972 38.72 -24.20 18.12
CA PRO A 972 39.09 -24.93 19.31
C PRO A 972 37.82 -25.57 19.86
N THR A 973 37.89 -26.84 20.28
CA THR A 973 36.87 -27.44 21.16
C THR A 973 36.44 -26.38 22.16
N SER A 974 35.13 -26.16 22.33
CA SER A 974 34.39 -25.04 22.94
C SER A 974 34.74 -24.70 24.43
N THR A 975 36.01 -24.81 24.78
CA THR A 975 36.62 -24.79 26.10
C THR A 975 37.06 -23.37 26.46
N GLY A 976 36.10 -22.57 26.93
CA GLY A 976 36.37 -21.36 27.71
C GLY A 976 36.18 -20.02 26.99
N LYS A 977 35.78 -19.02 27.80
CA LYS A 977 35.53 -17.62 27.42
C LYS A 977 36.76 -16.98 26.77
N LYS A 978 36.84 -16.96 25.44
CA LYS A 978 37.72 -16.03 24.71
C LYS A 978 36.90 -14.79 24.35
N ASN A 979 37.46 -13.58 24.54
CA ASN A 979 36.77 -12.33 24.27
C ASN A 979 36.54 -12.11 22.77
N MET A 980 35.51 -11.35 22.38
CA MET A 980 35.39 -10.85 21.01
C MET A 980 36.20 -9.56 20.84
N TYR A 981 36.28 -9.09 19.60
CA TYR A 981 36.74 -7.76 19.25
C TYR A 981 36.04 -7.26 17.99
N ILE A 982 35.96 -5.94 17.82
CA ILE A 982 35.51 -5.26 16.62
C ILE A 982 36.71 -4.90 15.73
N PHE A 983 36.61 -5.14 14.43
CA PHE A 983 37.63 -4.82 13.43
C PHE A 983 37.00 -4.30 12.12
N ASP A 984 37.84 -4.13 11.09
CA ASP A 984 37.47 -3.57 9.78
C ASP A 984 36.90 -2.15 9.86
N ILE A 985 37.57 -1.31 10.65
CA ILE A 985 37.12 0.03 11.00
C ILE A 985 37.58 1.04 9.95
N ASN A 986 36.64 1.69 9.28
CA ASN A 986 36.86 2.69 8.24
C ASN A 986 36.44 4.10 8.66
N ASP A 987 36.92 5.09 7.90
CA ASP A 987 36.56 6.50 8.10
C ASP A 987 35.06 6.73 7.89
N GLY A 988 34.40 7.34 8.87
CA GLY A 988 32.97 7.66 8.83
C GLY A 988 32.06 6.62 9.48
N GLU A 989 32.57 5.44 9.83
CA GLU A 989 31.84 4.43 10.59
C GLU A 989 31.76 4.80 12.08
N PHE A 990 30.83 4.17 12.81
CA PHE A 990 30.67 4.38 14.24
C PHE A 990 30.01 3.20 14.94
N ILE A 991 30.26 3.09 16.25
CA ILE A 991 29.44 2.29 17.17
C ILE A 991 28.44 3.23 17.83
N LYS A 992 27.15 2.85 17.84
CA LYS A 992 26.09 3.52 18.61
C LYS A 992 25.68 2.68 19.80
N LEU A 993 25.55 3.31 20.97
CA LEU A 993 24.84 2.79 22.12
C LEU A 993 23.65 3.70 22.44
N ARG A 994 22.52 3.10 22.83
CA ARG A 994 21.31 3.83 23.21
C ARG A 994 21.17 3.95 24.73
N GLY A 995 20.70 5.12 25.18
CA GLY A 995 20.36 5.40 26.58
C GLY A 995 21.46 5.03 27.59
N VAL A 996 22.64 5.64 27.42
CA VAL A 996 23.77 5.53 28.32
C VAL A 996 23.63 6.53 29.47
N ASP A 997 23.61 6.06 30.72
CA ASP A 997 23.44 6.91 31.91
C ASP A 997 24.78 7.35 32.51
N PHE A 998 25.18 8.58 32.19
CA PHE A 998 26.38 9.22 32.74
C PHE A 998 26.16 9.85 34.13
N GLY A 999 24.96 9.74 34.72
CA GLY A 999 24.65 10.29 36.04
C GLY A 999 25.09 11.76 36.19
N ASN A 1000 25.90 12.05 37.20
CA ASN A 1000 26.40 13.41 37.48
C ASN A 1000 27.52 13.90 36.55
N GLY A 1001 28.03 13.04 35.66
CA GLY A 1001 29.02 13.41 34.67
C GLY A 1001 30.24 12.49 34.61
N ALA A 1002 30.63 12.06 33.42
CA ALA A 1002 31.88 11.33 33.21
C ALA A 1002 33.07 12.27 32.97
N LYS A 1003 34.24 11.91 33.51
CA LYS A 1003 35.48 12.71 33.41
C LYS A 1003 36.55 12.09 32.53
N LYS A 1004 36.50 10.77 32.32
CA LYS A 1004 37.47 10.01 31.53
C LYS A 1004 36.79 8.92 30.75
N PHE A 1005 37.38 8.57 29.62
CA PHE A 1005 37.04 7.40 28.83
C PHE A 1005 38.30 6.57 28.60
N ASN A 1006 38.18 5.26 28.76
CA ASN A 1006 39.24 4.29 28.48
C ASN A 1006 38.73 3.30 27.45
N ILE A 1007 39.54 3.00 26.43
CA ILE A 1007 39.27 1.98 25.42
C ILE A 1007 40.48 1.09 25.27
N THR A 1008 40.26 -0.22 25.23
CA THR A 1008 41.30 -1.21 24.99
C THR A 1008 41.28 -1.60 23.52
N ALA A 1009 42.42 -1.48 22.85
CA ALA A 1009 42.54 -1.72 21.43
C ALA A 1009 43.93 -2.23 21.04
N ALA A 1010 44.02 -2.90 19.89
CA ALA A 1010 45.26 -3.22 19.20
C ALA A 1010 45.25 -2.55 17.82
N SER A 1011 46.40 -2.05 17.35
CA SER A 1011 46.46 -1.41 16.03
C SER A 1011 47.85 -1.54 15.40
N THR A 1012 47.87 -1.72 14.08
CA THR A 1012 49.10 -1.68 13.26
C THR A 1012 49.41 -0.30 12.71
N GLY A 1013 48.45 0.64 12.76
CA GLY A 1013 48.59 2.02 12.34
C GLY A 1013 47.98 3.00 13.35
N SER A 1014 46.93 3.73 12.96
CA SER A 1014 46.28 4.74 13.79
C SER A 1014 44.77 4.78 13.52
N CYS A 1015 43.98 5.04 14.56
CA CYS A 1015 42.54 5.31 14.44
C CYS A 1015 42.14 6.37 15.48
N LYS A 1016 41.43 7.42 15.06
CA LYS A 1016 40.86 8.41 15.98
C LYS A 1016 39.42 8.03 16.29
N VAL A 1017 39.14 7.83 17.59
CA VAL A 1017 37.80 7.62 18.14
C VAL A 1017 37.30 8.92 18.75
N THR A 1018 36.25 9.49 18.17
CA THR A 1018 35.58 10.70 18.65
C THR A 1018 34.30 10.30 19.37
N LEU A 1019 34.18 10.67 20.64
CA LEU A 1019 33.00 10.41 21.45
C LEU A 1019 31.99 11.54 21.24
N ARG A 1020 30.78 11.21 20.80
CA ARG A 1020 29.69 12.15 20.57
C ARG A 1020 28.40 11.72 21.24
N LEU A 1021 27.57 12.69 21.59
CA LEU A 1021 26.26 12.46 22.21
C LEU A 1021 25.13 12.77 21.22
N ASP A 1022 24.07 11.97 21.26
CA ASP A 1022 22.77 12.18 20.60
C ASP A 1022 22.80 12.28 19.06
N GLY A 1023 23.94 12.00 18.42
CA GLY A 1023 24.07 11.91 16.97
C GLY A 1023 25.51 11.79 16.49
N GLN A 1024 25.70 11.32 15.24
CA GLN A 1024 27.01 11.24 14.60
C GLN A 1024 27.67 12.62 14.41
N ASP A 1025 26.85 13.67 14.23
CA ASP A 1025 27.28 15.07 14.19
C ASP A 1025 27.03 15.81 15.51
N GLY A 1026 26.64 15.08 16.57
CA GLY A 1026 26.33 15.62 17.88
C GLY A 1026 27.55 16.16 18.64
N PRO A 1027 27.34 16.75 19.83
CA PRO A 1027 28.42 17.37 20.60
C PRO A 1027 29.56 16.41 20.91
N ILE A 1028 30.79 16.83 20.65
CA ILE A 1028 32.00 16.07 21.00
C ILE A 1028 32.24 16.19 22.51
N VAL A 1029 32.37 15.05 23.18
CA VAL A 1029 32.64 14.98 24.63
C VAL A 1029 34.04 14.45 24.95
N GLY A 1030 34.73 13.82 24.00
CA GLY A 1030 36.11 13.36 24.15
C GLY A 1030 36.68 12.78 22.86
N GLU A 1031 38.01 12.69 22.78
CA GLU A 1031 38.71 12.16 21.61
C GLU A 1031 39.89 11.30 22.03
N ALA A 1032 39.93 10.04 21.60
CA ALA A 1032 41.04 9.11 21.85
C ALA A 1032 41.74 8.77 20.53
N VAL A 1033 43.07 8.81 20.50
CA VAL A 1033 43.88 8.36 19.36
C VAL A 1033 44.48 7.00 19.69
N ILE A 1034 43.99 5.97 19.01
CA ILE A 1034 44.54 4.62 19.07
C ILE A 1034 45.77 4.59 18.19
N SER A 1035 46.96 4.64 18.81
CA SER A 1035 48.24 4.55 18.10
C SER A 1035 48.71 3.10 17.98
N LYS A 1036 49.61 2.83 17.03
CA LYS A 1036 50.25 1.53 16.82
C LYS A 1036 50.68 0.85 18.12
N THR A 1037 50.19 -0.36 18.36
CA THR A 1037 50.52 -1.17 19.54
C THR A 1037 51.63 -2.18 19.31
N GLY A 1038 51.98 -2.41 18.04
CA GLY A 1038 53.06 -3.28 17.57
C GLY A 1038 52.56 -4.42 16.69
N SER A 1039 51.41 -5.01 17.04
CA SER A 1039 50.67 -5.99 16.23
C SER A 1039 49.20 -5.99 16.64
N VAL A 1040 48.34 -6.60 15.82
CA VAL A 1040 46.90 -6.77 16.08
C VAL A 1040 46.57 -7.68 17.27
N GLU A 1041 47.56 -8.39 17.82
CA GLU A 1041 47.41 -9.24 19.01
C GLU A 1041 47.84 -8.54 20.32
N LYS A 1042 48.42 -7.34 20.22
CA LYS A 1042 48.93 -6.60 21.39
C LYS A 1042 47.97 -5.49 21.78
N TYR A 1043 47.05 -5.80 22.68
CA TYR A 1043 46.07 -4.84 23.21
C TYR A 1043 46.70 -3.89 24.23
N LYS A 1044 46.34 -2.61 24.14
CA LYS A 1044 46.72 -1.54 25.08
C LYS A 1044 45.52 -0.68 25.42
N ALA A 1045 45.52 -0.08 26.61
CA ALA A 1045 44.52 0.90 26.99
C ALA A 1045 44.91 2.29 26.47
N PHE A 1046 43.97 2.94 25.81
CA PHE A 1046 44.00 4.33 25.38
C PHE A 1046 42.98 5.11 26.20
N ASN A 1047 43.31 6.33 26.60
CA ASN A 1047 42.43 7.13 27.43
C ASN A 1047 42.32 8.57 26.94
N THR A 1048 41.20 9.20 27.26
CA THR A 1048 40.97 10.63 27.01
C THR A 1048 40.16 11.26 28.12
N LYS A 1049 40.22 12.58 28.22
CA LYS A 1049 39.35 13.36 29.11
C LYS A 1049 37.98 13.46 28.48
N VAL A 1050 36.96 13.42 29.33
CA VAL A 1050 35.57 13.61 28.93
C VAL A 1050 35.03 14.87 29.58
N THR A 1051 34.30 15.67 28.81
CA THR A 1051 33.65 16.89 29.26
C THR A 1051 32.21 16.93 28.78
N ASN A 1052 31.30 17.47 29.60
CA ASN A 1052 29.88 17.67 29.24
C ASN A 1052 29.10 16.40 28.88
N ALA A 1053 29.43 15.26 29.49
CA ALA A 1053 28.66 14.03 29.37
C ALA A 1053 28.03 13.69 30.73
N SER A 1054 26.80 14.14 30.98
CA SER A 1054 26.02 13.95 32.21
C SER A 1054 24.55 13.68 31.88
N GLY A 1055 23.83 12.90 32.69
CA GLY A 1055 22.48 12.45 32.36
C GLY A 1055 22.48 11.30 31.36
N VAL A 1056 21.35 11.07 30.70
CA VAL A 1056 21.13 9.93 29.80
C VAL A 1056 21.21 10.39 28.36
N HIS A 1057 22.08 9.76 27.57
CA HIS A 1057 22.33 10.13 26.18
C HIS A 1057 22.58 8.90 25.31
N ASP A 1058 22.31 9.00 24.02
CA ASP A 1058 22.87 8.06 23.05
C ASP A 1058 24.36 8.37 22.88
N LEU A 1059 25.22 7.35 22.88
CA LEU A 1059 26.66 7.50 22.76
C LEU A 1059 27.13 6.97 21.39
N TYR A 1060 27.92 7.80 20.70
CA TYR A 1060 28.52 7.48 19.41
C TYR A 1060 30.06 7.45 19.56
N LEU A 1061 30.67 6.36 19.11
CA LEU A 1061 32.13 6.21 18.96
C LEU A 1061 32.44 6.33 17.48
N CYS A 1062 32.72 7.54 16.99
CA CYS A 1062 32.94 7.81 15.58
C CYS A 1062 34.41 7.63 15.18
N PHE A 1063 34.65 6.90 14.10
CA PHE A 1063 35.98 6.57 13.62
C PHE A 1063 36.42 7.50 12.47
N SER A 1064 37.67 7.95 12.54
CA SER A 1064 38.28 8.81 11.52
C SER A 1064 39.80 8.70 11.53
N ASN A 1065 40.44 9.15 10.46
CA ASN A 1065 41.90 9.08 10.29
C ASN A 1065 42.41 7.63 10.50
N THR A 1066 41.68 6.65 9.96
CA THR A 1066 42.05 5.24 10.06
C THR A 1066 43.22 4.93 9.13
N SER A 1067 44.17 4.14 9.63
CA SER A 1067 45.30 3.62 8.87
C SER A 1067 45.76 2.30 9.49
N GLY A 1068 46.02 1.30 8.64
CA GLY A 1068 46.25 -0.06 9.10
C GLY A 1068 45.03 -0.68 9.79
N GLU A 1069 45.18 -1.92 10.25
CA GLU A 1069 44.11 -2.63 10.97
C GLU A 1069 44.07 -2.19 12.44
N THR A 1070 42.86 -1.91 12.93
CA THR A 1070 42.56 -1.61 14.35
C THR A 1070 41.51 -2.59 14.87
N ARG A 1071 41.75 -3.14 16.06
CA ARG A 1071 40.85 -4.05 16.78
C ARG A 1071 40.46 -3.44 18.12
N LEU A 1072 39.17 -3.35 18.42
CA LEU A 1072 38.62 -2.82 19.67
C LEU A 1072 38.10 -3.97 20.54
N ASP A 1073 38.47 -3.96 21.82
CA ASP A 1073 38.15 -5.03 22.77
C ASP A 1073 37.00 -4.61 23.71
N TRP A 1074 37.24 -3.62 24.55
CA TRP A 1074 36.23 -3.07 25.47
C TRP A 1074 36.53 -1.62 25.82
N TRP A 1075 35.55 -0.93 26.39
CA TRP A 1075 35.70 0.43 26.89
C TRP A 1075 34.98 0.64 28.23
N LYS A 1076 35.29 1.75 28.90
CA LYS A 1076 34.72 2.15 30.19
C LYS A 1076 34.92 3.64 30.45
N PHE A 1077 33.89 4.30 30.98
CA PHE A 1077 34.00 5.65 31.53
C PHE A 1077 34.44 5.65 33.00
N GLY A 1078 35.01 6.77 33.44
CA GLY A 1078 35.43 7.01 34.81
C GLY A 1078 35.04 8.40 35.30
N ASN A 1079 34.85 8.51 36.61
CA ASN A 1079 34.55 9.76 37.33
C ASN A 1079 35.80 10.53 37.74
#